data_AF-A0A7W9FX31-F1
#
_entry.id   AF-A0A7W9FX31-F1
#
_cell.length_a   1.000
_cell.length_b   1.000
_cell.length_c   1.000
_cell.angle_alpha   90.00
_cell.angle_beta   90.00
_cell.angle_gamma   90.00
#
_symmetry.space_group_name_H-M   'P 1'
#
loop_
_entity.id
_entity.type
_entity.pdbx_description
1 polymer ?
#
loop_
_entity_poly.entity_id
_entity_poly.type
_entity_poly.pdbx_seq_one_letter_code
_entity_poly.pdbx_strand_id
1 'polypeptide(L)'
;MNIYEPVWAQYYAPKLSAREINQFRRAEMRGPSLLLTDIIQRQSFDPANRRYMAVANRKGVRGRNHFQRVELEDGRAQWAHQCLFTNALRMAFPWDDDFRHPSDRVEIAPHHIITIEFDSTSLQFFKQQLSWFRFEKKPTDSPIGKFVRHLRAKYADFAGLNVTYSGNKSFHYHFVVETSLIAGAVPEPSSARLGFQKAWDRLRDEFVNSLDLMVPSTERPDENLRNPEMYRRLPNGMRLNDKEDHFFGVPVGDVLMQVVMWEHLTLQRSRGGSQTLLVPADFSMVASTSCKAPRAGGAQVQTTIQPGEEAYCAAKLEAIFNGVEAWPKFAGFDRSHGDLRAQFFNSPGDKNPTSMMRSDFATVLVQGANPDGLTNVEDDGGTLMPRLPRPLGEMMELWSEEHRQRQLGPGGRVRAPVEQQFADAATSRSAATGALGDVIYDLITSKITRPGVDLLCAPEGISKSGTLLANLPRYHRLLSGHGLPSWIMFASPTYEGAEEKAQAFEDAIRAADKDQFAAVALPSFSRIYEEEFGGRGTGYISHTEAARSGFSSRFDAIGKLQPRIMERIRKRYAALHGAHEGRHPIFFTVHPVAQSWGSGPDSRLLLSPTFWNNPSQRASLRAGLMEESRLGFLIHDEIDAKSIVDLHPAETVAAISALTNAAGWTSKTTKADKFRDHERLMGQLPHSQFVPFEDACRIAEVRETDWDVIAAHPAGEYGPRSNGFGNIYDQAEERHWCLRARNWANIAAHKTLILTTEAVPVALAERAGLWDITTLDTPLIEKDRVETHPMRSLKSSTTAEHVADWAKETEEAGRELFAIGNKLEALENARSHIAAKGSNELIGKDIIQTMTLMTPDEYARYQALNAWTGRGDLARLKHIDDINQSAGRNLGFRATHTGPKPSHTLLINRRLFDSLVPLFSHLRYDLVDATAAQSRKNARKRGQKVLHPLLTGGNRQLQRIRTALTDLAA
;
A
#
# COMPACT_ATOMS: atom_id res chain seq x y z
N MET A 1 5.28 3.22 -44.82
CA MET A 1 6.61 2.57 -44.96
C MET A 1 6.38 1.08 -44.72
N ASN A 2 6.20 0.28 -45.77
CA ASN A 2 6.14 -1.18 -45.67
C ASN A 2 7.59 -1.68 -45.68
N ILE A 3 7.99 -2.49 -44.70
CA ILE A 3 8.92 -3.64 -44.73
C ILE A 3 9.15 -4.01 -43.24
N TYR A 4 8.17 -4.67 -42.61
CA TYR A 4 8.49 -5.65 -41.56
C TYR A 4 8.35 -6.98 -42.28
N GLU A 5 9.46 -7.66 -42.55
CA GLU A 5 9.35 -9.05 -42.97
C GLU A 5 8.74 -9.84 -41.80
N PRO A 6 7.67 -10.61 -42.02
CA PRO A 6 7.09 -11.43 -40.96
C PRO A 6 8.16 -12.35 -40.36
N VAL A 7 8.14 -12.58 -39.05
CA VAL A 7 9.16 -13.38 -38.34
C VAL A 7 9.42 -14.74 -39.01
N TRP A 8 8.39 -15.38 -39.56
CA TRP A 8 8.55 -16.65 -40.27
C TRP A 8 9.37 -16.53 -41.55
N ALA A 9 9.32 -15.38 -42.23
CA ALA A 9 10.11 -15.11 -43.43
C ALA A 9 11.60 -14.97 -43.09
N GLN A 10 11.90 -14.31 -41.97
CA GLN A 10 13.26 -14.02 -41.55
C GLN A 10 13.93 -15.21 -40.85
N TYR A 11 13.26 -15.84 -39.88
CA TYR A 11 13.91 -16.81 -38.98
C TYR A 11 13.48 -18.26 -39.23
N TYR A 12 12.28 -18.51 -39.77
CA TYR A 12 11.80 -19.88 -39.94
C TYR A 12 12.19 -20.44 -41.31
N ALA A 13 12.21 -19.58 -42.33
CA ALA A 13 12.53 -19.95 -43.71
C ALA A 13 13.88 -20.68 -43.88
N PRO A 14 14.95 -20.36 -43.13
CA PRO A 14 16.21 -21.10 -43.23
C PRO A 14 16.11 -22.58 -42.79
N LYS A 15 15.15 -22.93 -41.93
CA LYS A 15 15.02 -24.29 -41.37
C LYS A 15 13.81 -25.06 -41.91
N LEU A 16 12.83 -24.37 -42.51
CA LEU A 16 11.58 -24.93 -43.01
C LEU A 16 11.47 -24.86 -44.54
N SER A 17 10.74 -25.79 -45.13
CA SER A 17 10.44 -25.78 -46.57
C SER A 17 9.43 -24.69 -46.93
N ALA A 18 9.39 -24.27 -48.20
CA ALA A 18 8.40 -23.31 -48.70
C ALA A 18 6.95 -23.74 -48.41
N ARG A 19 6.69 -25.06 -48.41
CA ARG A 19 5.37 -25.62 -48.08
C ARG A 19 4.99 -25.36 -46.62
N GLU A 20 5.93 -25.52 -45.69
CA GLU A 20 5.73 -25.29 -44.25
C GLU A 20 5.58 -23.80 -43.95
N ILE A 21 6.41 -22.96 -44.58
CA ILE A 21 6.33 -21.51 -44.46
C ILE A 21 4.97 -20.98 -44.95
N ASN A 22 4.44 -21.52 -46.05
CA ASN A 22 3.11 -21.17 -46.51
C ASN A 22 1.99 -21.55 -45.53
N GLN A 23 2.18 -22.56 -44.67
CA GLN A 23 1.23 -22.87 -43.60
C GLN A 23 1.22 -21.76 -42.53
N PHE A 24 2.39 -21.27 -42.12
CA PHE A 24 2.49 -20.13 -41.19
C PHE A 24 1.91 -18.85 -41.76
N ARG A 25 2.25 -18.52 -43.02
CA ARG A 25 1.69 -17.36 -43.72
C ARG A 25 0.16 -17.39 -43.75
N ARG A 26 -0.44 -18.55 -44.08
CA ARG A 26 -1.90 -18.72 -44.08
C ARG A 26 -2.50 -18.64 -42.69
N ALA A 27 -1.81 -19.14 -41.67
CA ALA A 27 -2.27 -19.12 -40.29
C ALA A 27 -2.28 -17.70 -39.69
N GLU A 28 -1.31 -16.86 -40.05
CA GLU A 28 -1.23 -15.46 -39.60
C GLU A 28 -2.33 -14.59 -40.23
N MET A 29 -2.74 -14.89 -41.46
CA MET A 29 -3.81 -14.18 -42.18
C MET A 29 -5.23 -14.64 -41.78
N ARG A 30 -5.38 -15.63 -40.88
CA ARG A 30 -6.69 -16.08 -40.42
C ARG A 30 -7.29 -15.10 -39.42
N GLY A 31 -8.62 -15.01 -39.41
CA GLY A 31 -9.37 -14.30 -38.37
C GLY A 31 -9.15 -14.89 -36.97
N PRO A 32 -9.66 -14.22 -35.93
CA PRO A 32 -9.46 -14.64 -34.55
C PRO A 32 -10.05 -16.05 -34.31
N SER A 33 -9.36 -16.84 -33.50
CA SER A 33 -9.76 -18.21 -33.16
C SER A 33 -11.10 -18.27 -32.44
N LEU A 34 -11.93 -19.24 -32.82
CA LEU A 34 -13.18 -19.54 -32.13
C LEU A 34 -12.92 -20.01 -30.68
N LEU A 35 -11.81 -20.72 -30.43
CA LEU A 35 -11.40 -21.06 -29.06
C LEU A 35 -11.19 -19.80 -28.21
N LEU A 36 -10.56 -18.77 -28.77
CA LEU A 36 -10.37 -17.50 -28.07
C LEU A 36 -11.70 -16.77 -27.87
N THR A 37 -12.44 -16.50 -28.95
CA THR A 37 -13.59 -15.57 -28.92
C THR A 37 -14.84 -16.17 -28.29
N ASP A 38 -15.13 -17.44 -28.57
CA ASP A 38 -16.42 -18.03 -28.20
C ASP A 38 -16.35 -18.89 -26.93
N ILE A 39 -15.15 -19.33 -26.54
CA ILE A 39 -14.95 -20.14 -25.35
C ILE A 39 -14.17 -19.35 -24.31
N ILE A 40 -12.87 -19.07 -24.54
CA ILE A 40 -12.00 -18.48 -23.52
C ILE A 40 -12.53 -17.11 -23.09
N GLN A 41 -12.75 -16.16 -24.00
CA GLN A 41 -13.21 -14.82 -23.64
C GLN A 41 -14.55 -14.82 -22.90
N ARG A 42 -15.50 -15.65 -23.36
CA ARG A 42 -16.85 -15.74 -22.77
C ARG A 42 -16.88 -16.42 -21.40
N GLN A 43 -16.09 -17.47 -21.19
CA GLN A 43 -16.12 -18.25 -19.95
C GLN A 43 -15.00 -17.91 -18.95
N SER A 44 -14.04 -17.08 -19.36
CA SER A 44 -12.86 -16.74 -18.56
C SER A 44 -13.15 -15.87 -17.35
N PHE A 45 -14.33 -15.27 -17.25
CA PHE A 45 -14.69 -14.48 -16.08
C PHE A 45 -16.18 -14.55 -15.79
N ASP A 46 -16.50 -15.09 -14.62
CA ASP A 46 -17.85 -15.22 -14.10
C ASP A 46 -17.83 -14.87 -12.61
N PRO A 47 -17.90 -13.57 -12.27
CA PRO A 47 -17.85 -13.11 -10.89
C PRO A 47 -19.06 -13.57 -10.07
N ALA A 48 -20.21 -13.79 -10.71
CA ALA A 48 -21.42 -14.26 -10.04
C ALA A 48 -21.20 -15.66 -9.43
N ASN A 49 -20.50 -16.55 -10.14
CA ASN A 49 -20.16 -17.88 -9.66
C ASN A 49 -18.74 -18.00 -9.10
N ARG A 50 -18.03 -16.86 -8.89
CA ARG A 50 -16.62 -16.82 -8.47
C ARG A 50 -15.70 -17.72 -9.32
N ARG A 51 -15.93 -17.78 -10.62
CA ARG A 51 -15.17 -18.62 -11.56
C ARG A 51 -14.39 -17.75 -12.54
N TYR A 52 -13.17 -18.14 -12.84
CA TYR A 52 -12.36 -17.45 -13.84
C TYR A 52 -11.37 -18.41 -14.52
N MET A 53 -10.83 -18.01 -15.66
CA MET A 53 -9.64 -18.60 -16.24
C MET A 53 -8.50 -17.62 -16.06
N ALA A 54 -7.39 -18.05 -15.47
CA ALA A 54 -6.24 -17.17 -15.30
C ALA A 54 -5.65 -16.88 -16.68
N VAL A 55 -5.48 -15.61 -17.03
CA VAL A 55 -4.83 -15.16 -18.26
C VAL A 55 -3.57 -14.40 -17.87
N ALA A 56 -2.49 -14.56 -18.62
CA ALA A 56 -1.23 -13.90 -18.31
C ALA A 56 -0.36 -13.67 -19.55
N ASN A 57 0.47 -12.63 -19.50
CA ASN A 57 1.55 -12.38 -20.46
C ASN A 57 2.87 -13.11 -20.08
N ARG A 58 2.98 -13.68 -18.88
CA ARG A 58 4.16 -14.42 -18.39
C ARG A 58 3.78 -15.58 -17.46
N LYS A 59 4.67 -16.58 -17.31
CA LYS A 59 4.41 -17.79 -16.51
C LYS A 59 4.38 -17.56 -14.98
N GLY A 60 5.12 -16.57 -14.48
CA GLY A 60 5.35 -16.32 -13.04
C GLY A 60 4.25 -15.53 -12.32
N VAL A 61 2.98 -15.76 -12.62
CA VAL A 61 1.88 -15.04 -11.94
C VAL A 61 1.51 -15.76 -10.64
N ARG A 62 1.75 -15.08 -9.50
CA ARG A 62 1.47 -15.61 -8.16
C ARG A 62 0.01 -16.03 -8.01
N GLY A 63 -0.20 -17.27 -7.58
CA GLY A 63 -1.51 -17.86 -7.38
C GLY A 63 -2.35 -17.99 -8.65
N ARG A 64 -1.78 -17.79 -9.85
CA ARG A 64 -2.52 -17.79 -11.13
C ARG A 64 -3.82 -16.98 -11.03
N ASN A 65 -3.74 -15.79 -10.45
CA ASN A 65 -4.90 -15.03 -9.98
C ASN A 65 -5.76 -14.46 -11.12
N HIS A 66 -6.92 -13.89 -10.76
CA HIS A 66 -7.92 -13.38 -11.70
C HIS A 66 -7.72 -11.90 -12.09
N PHE A 67 -6.75 -11.20 -11.50
CA PHE A 67 -6.63 -9.74 -11.64
C PHE A 67 -6.39 -9.29 -13.08
N GLN A 68 -5.54 -10.01 -13.81
CA GLN A 68 -5.32 -9.73 -15.23
C GLN A 68 -6.60 -9.86 -16.06
N ARG A 69 -7.51 -10.77 -15.66
CA ARG A 69 -8.79 -10.95 -16.34
C ARG A 69 -9.76 -9.80 -16.07
N VAL A 70 -9.71 -9.21 -14.87
CA VAL A 70 -10.45 -7.97 -14.53
C VAL A 70 -9.96 -6.81 -15.40
N GLU A 71 -8.65 -6.65 -15.56
CA GLU A 71 -8.09 -5.61 -16.43
C GLU A 71 -8.49 -5.78 -17.91
N LEU A 72 -8.62 -7.03 -18.39
CA LEU A 72 -9.11 -7.34 -19.75
C LEU A 72 -10.62 -7.04 -19.92
N GLU A 73 -11.42 -7.11 -18.85
CA GLU A 73 -12.84 -6.74 -18.88
C GLU A 73 -13.02 -5.22 -18.87
N ASP A 74 -12.23 -4.54 -18.03
CA ASP A 74 -12.26 -3.09 -17.87
C ASP A 74 -11.58 -2.33 -19.03
N GLY A 75 -11.05 -3.04 -20.04
CA GLY A 75 -10.34 -2.45 -21.17
C GLY A 75 -8.96 -1.87 -20.85
N ARG A 76 -8.45 -2.07 -19.63
CA ARG A 76 -7.10 -1.63 -19.19
C ARG A 76 -5.98 -2.53 -19.74
N ALA A 77 -6.32 -3.74 -20.17
CA ALA A 77 -5.40 -4.67 -20.84
C ALA A 77 -6.00 -5.15 -22.18
N GLN A 78 -5.13 -5.59 -23.09
CA GLN A 78 -5.54 -6.13 -24.40
C GLN A 78 -5.30 -7.64 -24.50
N TRP A 79 -6.26 -8.37 -25.07
CA TRP A 79 -6.17 -9.83 -25.28
C TRP A 79 -4.98 -10.25 -26.14
N ALA A 80 -4.65 -9.45 -27.15
CA ALA A 80 -3.52 -9.70 -28.03
C ALA A 80 -2.17 -9.73 -27.29
N HIS A 81 -2.03 -8.98 -26.18
CA HIS A 81 -0.79 -8.90 -25.41
C HIS A 81 -0.61 -10.03 -24.38
N GLN A 82 -1.58 -10.94 -24.29
CA GLN A 82 -1.52 -12.08 -23.38
C GLN A 82 -0.96 -13.30 -24.12
N CYS A 83 -0.31 -14.22 -23.42
CA CYS A 83 0.28 -15.42 -24.06
C CYS A 83 -0.08 -16.74 -23.38
N LEU A 84 -0.77 -16.69 -22.24
CA LEU A 84 -1.11 -17.86 -21.44
C LEU A 84 -2.55 -17.82 -20.93
N PHE A 85 -3.15 -18.99 -20.79
CA PHE A 85 -4.40 -19.20 -20.06
C PHE A 85 -4.41 -20.51 -19.26
N THR A 86 -5.26 -20.64 -18.25
CA THR A 86 -5.55 -21.90 -17.52
C THR A 86 -6.96 -22.41 -17.83
N ASN A 87 -7.31 -23.64 -17.42
CA ASN A 87 -8.72 -23.99 -17.28
C ASN A 87 -9.38 -23.20 -16.13
N ALA A 88 -10.69 -23.35 -16.00
CA ALA A 88 -11.47 -22.64 -15.00
C ALA A 88 -11.02 -22.98 -13.57
N LEU A 89 -10.84 -21.92 -12.79
CA LEU A 89 -10.48 -21.91 -11.40
C LEU A 89 -11.52 -21.11 -10.60
N ARG A 90 -11.66 -21.44 -9.32
CA ARG A 90 -12.37 -20.64 -8.34
C ARG A 90 -11.54 -19.41 -7.97
N MET A 91 -12.15 -18.24 -7.99
CA MET A 91 -11.54 -16.99 -7.57
C MET A 91 -11.09 -17.09 -6.12
N ALA A 92 -9.79 -16.93 -5.92
CA ALA A 92 -9.16 -16.77 -4.62
C ALA A 92 -8.32 -15.50 -4.62
N PHE A 93 -8.14 -14.93 -3.44
CA PHE A 93 -7.40 -13.71 -3.19
C PHE A 93 -6.13 -14.01 -2.38
N PRO A 94 -5.10 -13.15 -2.37
CA PRO A 94 -3.82 -13.41 -1.70
C PRO A 94 -3.88 -13.87 -0.23
N TRP A 95 -5.00 -13.59 0.45
CA TRP A 95 -5.28 -13.95 1.83
C TRP A 95 -6.15 -15.22 2.00
N ASP A 96 -6.62 -15.83 0.92
CA ASP A 96 -7.32 -17.12 0.96
C ASP A 96 -6.31 -18.27 0.99
N ASP A 97 -6.54 -19.28 1.82
CA ASP A 97 -5.63 -20.44 1.99
C ASP A 97 -5.37 -21.17 0.65
N ASP A 98 -6.40 -21.27 -0.20
CA ASP A 98 -6.32 -21.94 -1.51
C ASP A 98 -5.68 -21.06 -2.62
N PHE A 99 -5.34 -19.80 -2.35
CA PHE A 99 -4.70 -18.92 -3.32
C PHE A 99 -3.35 -19.45 -3.80
N ARG A 100 -2.55 -19.97 -2.85
CA ARG A 100 -1.25 -20.57 -3.12
C ARG A 100 -1.36 -21.98 -3.72
N HIS A 101 -2.56 -22.56 -3.72
CA HIS A 101 -2.85 -23.90 -4.22
C HIS A 101 -3.86 -23.86 -5.38
N PRO A 102 -3.47 -23.41 -6.60
CA PRO A 102 -4.36 -23.43 -7.76
C PRO A 102 -4.98 -24.80 -8.07
N SER A 103 -4.32 -25.90 -7.66
CA SER A 103 -4.83 -27.27 -7.76
C SER A 103 -6.15 -27.47 -7.02
N ASP A 104 -6.36 -26.78 -5.91
CA ASP A 104 -7.50 -26.96 -5.01
C ASP A 104 -8.69 -26.11 -5.45
N ARG A 105 -8.48 -25.31 -6.50
CA ARG A 105 -9.44 -24.35 -7.05
C ARG A 105 -9.94 -24.76 -8.41
N VAL A 106 -9.65 -25.96 -8.90
CA VAL A 106 -10.13 -26.41 -10.21
C VAL A 106 -11.65 -26.50 -10.22
N GLU A 107 -12.29 -25.82 -11.17
CA GLU A 107 -13.74 -25.70 -11.29
C GLU A 107 -14.24 -26.25 -12.62
N ILE A 108 -15.52 -26.63 -12.66
CA ILE A 108 -16.20 -27.09 -13.87
C ILE A 108 -16.82 -25.87 -14.58
N ALA A 109 -16.30 -25.55 -15.77
CA ALA A 109 -16.86 -24.56 -16.70
C ALA A 109 -17.64 -25.26 -17.83
N PRO A 110 -18.52 -24.56 -18.59
CA PRO A 110 -19.28 -25.16 -19.68
C PRO A 110 -18.41 -25.93 -20.69
N HIS A 111 -17.19 -25.45 -20.94
CA HIS A 111 -16.18 -26.17 -21.71
C HIS A 111 -14.90 -26.36 -20.90
N HIS A 112 -14.32 -27.55 -21.00
CA HIS A 112 -13.00 -27.86 -20.50
C HIS A 112 -12.02 -28.05 -21.66
N ILE A 113 -10.77 -27.58 -21.48
CA ILE A 113 -9.74 -27.62 -22.52
C ILE A 113 -8.62 -28.57 -22.10
N ILE A 114 -8.55 -29.72 -22.76
CA ILE A 114 -7.49 -30.71 -22.59
C ILE A 114 -6.38 -30.36 -23.58
N THR A 115 -5.16 -30.16 -23.10
CA THR A 115 -4.04 -29.79 -23.98
C THR A 115 -3.00 -30.88 -24.03
N ILE A 116 -2.63 -31.28 -25.23
CA ILE A 116 -1.44 -32.10 -25.50
C ILE A 116 -0.38 -31.18 -26.11
N GLU A 117 0.85 -31.29 -25.65
CA GLU A 117 2.03 -30.58 -26.17
C GLU A 117 3.22 -31.55 -26.11
N PHE A 118 4.16 -31.41 -27.04
CA PHE A 118 5.45 -32.08 -27.00
C PHE A 118 6.56 -31.05 -26.86
N ASP A 119 7.40 -31.18 -25.84
CA ASP A 119 8.55 -30.28 -25.61
C ASP A 119 9.83 -30.76 -26.34
N SER A 120 9.67 -31.28 -27.57
CA SER A 120 10.75 -31.86 -28.36
C SER A 120 11.68 -30.81 -28.98
N THR A 121 12.99 -31.09 -29.01
CA THR A 121 13.98 -30.31 -29.76
C THR A 121 14.22 -30.85 -31.17
N SER A 122 13.47 -31.86 -31.60
CA SER A 122 13.59 -32.47 -32.93
C SER A 122 12.91 -31.65 -34.02
N LEU A 123 13.70 -31.05 -34.91
CA LEU A 123 13.17 -30.36 -36.10
C LEU A 123 12.38 -31.31 -37.03
N GLN A 124 12.76 -32.58 -37.10
CA GLN A 124 12.04 -33.56 -37.92
C GLN A 124 10.65 -33.85 -37.35
N PHE A 125 10.55 -33.99 -36.02
CA PHE A 125 9.24 -34.19 -35.38
C PHE A 125 8.38 -32.92 -35.46
N PHE A 126 8.98 -31.72 -35.37
CA PHE A 126 8.29 -30.47 -35.63
C PHE A 126 7.68 -30.42 -37.05
N LYS A 127 8.45 -30.83 -38.07
CA LYS A 127 7.97 -30.91 -39.46
C LYS A 127 6.89 -31.99 -39.66
N GLN A 128 7.02 -33.12 -38.95
CA GLN A 128 5.99 -34.15 -38.93
C GLN A 128 4.66 -33.60 -38.37
N GLN A 129 4.70 -32.87 -37.25
CA GLN A 129 3.51 -32.23 -36.68
C GLN A 129 2.87 -31.25 -37.65
N LEU A 130 3.65 -30.44 -38.37
CA LEU A 130 3.13 -29.55 -39.42
C LEU A 130 2.44 -30.31 -40.56
N SER A 131 2.89 -31.52 -40.87
CA SER A 131 2.29 -32.37 -41.90
C SER A 131 0.88 -32.84 -41.50
N TRP A 132 0.61 -33.01 -40.20
CA TRP A 132 -0.70 -33.42 -39.69
C TRP A 132 -1.82 -32.43 -39.98
N PHE A 133 -1.47 -31.16 -40.25
CA PHE A 133 -2.43 -30.09 -40.53
C PHE A 133 -2.77 -29.94 -42.01
N ARG A 134 -2.10 -30.70 -42.89
CA ARG A 134 -2.24 -30.58 -44.34
C ARG A 134 -3.45 -31.37 -44.81
N PHE A 135 -4.29 -30.74 -45.63
CA PHE A 135 -5.46 -31.36 -46.25
C PHE A 135 -5.60 -30.89 -47.69
N GLU A 136 -6.30 -31.68 -48.50
CA GLU A 136 -6.55 -31.36 -49.92
C GLU A 136 -7.83 -30.54 -50.09
N LYS A 137 -8.98 -31.04 -49.62
CA LYS A 137 -10.29 -30.42 -49.84
C LYS A 137 -10.86 -29.78 -48.57
N LYS A 138 -10.94 -30.52 -47.47
CA LYS A 138 -11.53 -30.03 -46.21
C LYS A 138 -10.56 -30.22 -45.03
N PRO A 139 -10.56 -29.33 -44.01
CA PRO A 139 -9.71 -29.48 -42.83
C PRO A 139 -9.77 -30.86 -42.16
N THR A 140 -10.95 -31.49 -42.18
CA THR A 140 -11.22 -32.83 -41.64
C THR A 140 -10.55 -33.99 -42.39
N ASP A 141 -9.97 -33.73 -43.57
CA ASP A 141 -9.25 -34.74 -44.38
C ASP A 141 -7.78 -34.85 -43.98
N SER A 142 -7.26 -33.88 -43.23
CA SER A 142 -5.91 -33.92 -42.67
C SER A 142 -5.75 -35.04 -41.64
N PRO A 143 -4.52 -35.54 -41.37
CA PRO A 143 -4.29 -36.53 -40.31
C PRO A 143 -4.89 -36.13 -38.96
N ILE A 144 -4.71 -34.88 -38.53
CA ILE A 144 -5.34 -34.39 -37.30
C ILE A 144 -6.86 -34.29 -37.43
N GLY A 145 -7.37 -33.95 -38.62
CA GLY A 145 -8.80 -33.90 -38.92
C GLY A 145 -9.48 -35.28 -38.90
N LYS A 146 -8.78 -36.33 -39.34
CA LYS A 146 -9.22 -37.74 -39.22
C LYS A 146 -9.30 -38.16 -37.76
N PHE A 147 -8.27 -37.84 -36.98
CA PHE A 147 -8.28 -38.07 -35.54
C PHE A 147 -9.43 -37.33 -34.83
N VAL A 148 -9.69 -36.06 -35.16
CA VAL A 148 -10.85 -35.31 -34.65
C VAL A 148 -12.18 -35.96 -35.03
N ARG A 149 -12.31 -36.50 -36.26
CA ARG A 149 -13.51 -37.25 -36.66
C ARG A 149 -13.67 -38.54 -35.86
N HIS A 150 -12.58 -39.27 -35.59
CA HIS A 150 -12.60 -40.44 -34.73
C HIS A 150 -13.11 -40.10 -33.33
N LEU A 151 -12.56 -39.04 -32.70
CA LEU A 151 -13.01 -38.59 -31.39
C LEU A 151 -14.48 -38.17 -31.39
N ARG A 152 -14.96 -37.45 -32.42
CA ARG A 152 -16.38 -37.05 -32.52
C ARG A 152 -17.33 -38.24 -32.72
N ALA A 153 -16.86 -39.30 -33.39
CA ALA A 153 -17.65 -40.53 -33.57
C ALA A 153 -17.67 -41.39 -32.30
N LYS A 154 -16.66 -41.28 -31.44
CA LYS A 154 -16.55 -42.04 -30.19
C LYS A 154 -17.20 -41.31 -29.01
N TYR A 155 -16.89 -40.03 -28.84
CA TYR A 155 -17.21 -39.22 -27.67
C TYR A 155 -18.30 -38.17 -27.95
N ALA A 156 -19.40 -38.24 -27.20
CA ALA A 156 -20.56 -37.37 -27.31
C ALA A 156 -20.30 -35.94 -26.80
N ASP A 157 -19.40 -35.80 -25.84
CA ASP A 157 -18.98 -34.55 -25.19
C ASP A 157 -17.84 -33.83 -25.93
N PHE A 158 -17.27 -34.41 -26.98
CA PHE A 158 -16.17 -33.78 -27.70
C PHE A 158 -16.63 -32.73 -28.72
N ALA A 159 -16.25 -31.46 -28.51
CA ALA A 159 -16.68 -30.32 -29.31
C ALA A 159 -15.75 -30.03 -30.50
N GLY A 160 -14.44 -30.27 -30.35
CA GLY A 160 -13.47 -30.11 -31.43
C GLY A 160 -12.06 -29.79 -30.94
N LEU A 161 -11.23 -29.26 -31.84
CA LEU A 161 -9.80 -29.02 -31.61
C LEU A 161 -9.35 -27.68 -32.18
N ASN A 162 -8.51 -26.98 -31.42
CA ASN A 162 -7.67 -25.87 -31.88
C ASN A 162 -6.19 -26.25 -31.71
N VAL A 163 -5.36 -25.90 -32.67
CA VAL A 163 -3.91 -26.11 -32.62
C VAL A 163 -3.20 -24.77 -32.71
N THR A 164 -2.58 -24.36 -31.62
CA THR A 164 -1.85 -23.10 -31.49
C THR A 164 -0.35 -23.35 -31.43
N TYR A 165 0.40 -22.68 -32.30
CA TYR A 165 1.86 -22.68 -32.23
C TYR A 165 2.33 -21.83 -31.04
N SER A 166 3.24 -22.36 -30.22
CA SER A 166 3.65 -21.71 -28.97
C SER A 166 4.53 -20.48 -29.12
N GLY A 167 4.98 -20.17 -30.36
CA GLY A 167 6.01 -19.18 -30.62
C GLY A 167 7.41 -19.68 -30.26
N ASN A 168 7.68 -21.00 -30.28
CA ASN A 168 9.03 -21.58 -30.12
C ASN A 168 9.16 -22.97 -30.79
N LYS A 169 9.23 -24.06 -30.02
CA LYS A 169 9.47 -25.43 -30.54
C LYS A 169 8.25 -26.34 -30.53
N SER A 170 7.09 -25.86 -30.08
CA SER A 170 5.94 -26.74 -29.76
C SER A 170 4.60 -26.25 -30.32
N PHE A 171 3.68 -27.19 -30.50
CA PHE A 171 2.27 -26.94 -30.81
C PHE A 171 1.42 -27.39 -29.63
N HIS A 172 0.46 -26.55 -29.25
CA HIS A 172 -0.55 -26.87 -28.25
C HIS A 172 -1.81 -27.34 -28.94
N TYR A 173 -2.15 -28.61 -28.74
CA TYR A 173 -3.36 -29.24 -29.24
C TYR A 173 -4.45 -29.09 -28.18
N HIS A 174 -5.28 -28.06 -28.29
CA HIS A 174 -6.38 -27.73 -27.37
C HIS A 174 -7.67 -28.45 -27.78
N PHE A 175 -7.91 -29.60 -27.18
CA PHE A 175 -9.14 -30.38 -27.33
C PHE A 175 -10.22 -29.80 -26.42
N VAL A 176 -11.34 -29.42 -27.02
CA VAL A 176 -12.47 -28.81 -26.31
C VAL A 176 -13.52 -29.88 -26.04
N VAL A 177 -13.92 -29.98 -24.78
CA VAL A 177 -14.91 -30.95 -24.30
C VAL A 177 -16.01 -30.20 -23.56
N GLU A 178 -17.27 -30.51 -23.87
CA GLU A 178 -18.45 -29.94 -23.22
C GLU A 178 -18.73 -30.66 -21.90
N THR A 179 -18.94 -29.91 -20.82
CA THR A 179 -19.11 -30.50 -19.47
C THR A 179 -20.57 -30.71 -19.08
N SER A 180 -21.53 -30.34 -19.94
CA SER A 180 -22.96 -30.41 -19.65
C SER A 180 -23.46 -31.83 -19.32
N LEU A 181 -22.81 -32.86 -19.88
CA LEU A 181 -23.10 -34.27 -19.57
C LEU A 181 -22.60 -34.69 -18.17
N ILE A 182 -21.59 -34.02 -17.62
CA ILE A 182 -21.12 -34.22 -16.23
C ILE A 182 -21.95 -33.39 -15.26
N ALA A 183 -22.22 -32.13 -15.58
CA ALA A 183 -22.94 -31.20 -14.69
C ALA A 183 -24.34 -31.71 -14.29
N GLY A 184 -24.99 -32.52 -15.15
CA GLY A 184 -26.25 -33.18 -14.84
C GLY A 184 -26.13 -34.53 -14.11
N ALA A 185 -24.98 -35.19 -14.18
CA ALA A 185 -24.76 -36.54 -13.62
C ALA A 185 -24.03 -36.53 -12.26
N VAL A 186 -23.23 -35.50 -11.99
CA VAL A 186 -22.44 -35.33 -10.75
C VAL A 186 -22.61 -33.88 -10.26
N PRO A 187 -23.68 -33.57 -9.51
CA PRO A 187 -23.94 -32.21 -9.05
C PRO A 187 -22.88 -31.70 -8.05
N GLU A 188 -22.24 -32.60 -7.29
CA GLU A 188 -21.14 -32.28 -6.38
C GLU A 188 -19.96 -33.25 -6.59
N PRO A 189 -18.97 -32.92 -7.43
CA PRO A 189 -17.82 -33.79 -7.68
C PRO A 189 -16.91 -33.86 -6.45
N SER A 190 -16.45 -35.07 -6.10
CA SER A 190 -15.44 -35.26 -5.04
C SER A 190 -14.07 -34.69 -5.43
N SER A 191 -13.72 -34.71 -6.72
CA SER A 191 -12.53 -34.03 -7.25
C SER A 191 -12.67 -33.73 -8.74
N ALA A 192 -12.96 -32.49 -9.10
CA ALA A 192 -12.97 -32.04 -10.50
C ALA A 192 -11.59 -32.20 -11.16
N ARG A 193 -10.52 -31.92 -10.40
CA ARG A 193 -9.13 -32.06 -10.86
C ARG A 193 -8.81 -33.49 -11.29
N LEU A 194 -9.16 -34.49 -10.47
CA LEU A 194 -8.90 -35.90 -10.79
C LEU A 194 -9.68 -36.36 -12.04
N GLY A 195 -10.96 -35.99 -12.15
CA GLY A 195 -11.78 -36.32 -13.31
C GLY A 195 -11.17 -35.80 -14.61
N PHE A 196 -10.73 -34.54 -14.62
CA PHE A 196 -10.06 -33.96 -15.79
C PHE A 196 -8.69 -34.59 -16.09
N GLN A 197 -7.92 -34.94 -15.06
CA GLN A 197 -6.65 -35.67 -15.22
C GLN A 197 -6.86 -37.04 -15.88
N LYS A 198 -7.90 -37.78 -15.50
CA LYS A 198 -8.26 -39.08 -16.13
C LYS A 198 -8.71 -38.92 -17.58
N ALA A 199 -9.47 -37.88 -17.87
CA ALA A 199 -9.85 -37.55 -19.25
C ALA A 199 -8.60 -37.21 -20.10
N TRP A 200 -7.63 -36.49 -19.53
CA TRP A 200 -6.35 -36.25 -20.19
C TRP A 200 -5.57 -37.54 -20.44
N ASP A 201 -5.50 -38.46 -19.46
CA ASP A 201 -4.81 -39.75 -19.63
C ASP A 201 -5.39 -40.55 -20.82
N ARG A 202 -6.74 -40.65 -20.91
CA ARG A 202 -7.41 -41.34 -22.02
C ARG A 202 -7.12 -40.69 -23.36
N LEU A 203 -7.20 -39.36 -23.42
CA LEU A 203 -6.96 -38.63 -24.66
C LEU A 203 -5.49 -38.70 -25.10
N ARG A 204 -4.55 -38.63 -24.15
CA ARG A 204 -3.12 -38.81 -24.39
C ARG A 204 -2.87 -40.18 -25.02
N ASP A 205 -3.42 -41.23 -24.44
CA ASP A 205 -3.22 -42.60 -24.91
C ASP A 205 -3.80 -42.79 -26.32
N GLU A 206 -4.97 -42.23 -26.61
CA GLU A 206 -5.52 -42.25 -27.97
C GLU A 206 -4.71 -41.42 -28.98
N PHE A 207 -4.21 -40.26 -28.55
CA PHE A 207 -3.43 -39.38 -29.41
C PHE A 207 -2.09 -40.01 -29.80
N VAL A 208 -1.35 -40.56 -28.83
CA VAL A 208 -0.04 -41.17 -29.05
C VAL A 208 -0.16 -42.48 -29.84
N ASN A 209 -1.23 -43.24 -29.63
CA ASN A 209 -1.46 -44.50 -30.36
C ASN A 209 -2.23 -44.34 -31.68
N SER A 210 -2.49 -43.09 -32.11
CA SER A 210 -3.22 -42.84 -33.36
C SER A 210 -2.43 -43.27 -34.59
N LEU A 211 -3.01 -44.17 -35.37
CA LEU A 211 -2.44 -44.62 -36.66
C LEU A 211 -2.39 -43.48 -37.70
N ASP A 212 -3.24 -42.46 -37.57
CA ASP A 212 -3.22 -41.31 -38.47
C ASP A 212 -2.05 -40.35 -38.17
N LEU A 213 -1.65 -40.22 -36.89
CA LEU A 213 -0.62 -39.27 -36.46
C LEU A 213 0.78 -39.89 -36.43
N MET A 214 0.86 -41.20 -36.17
CA MET A 214 2.12 -41.96 -36.12
C MET A 214 3.16 -41.29 -35.21
N VAL A 215 2.77 -40.96 -33.98
CA VAL A 215 3.68 -40.31 -33.00
C VAL A 215 4.85 -41.26 -32.72
N PRO A 216 6.12 -40.82 -32.87
CA PRO A 216 7.27 -41.66 -32.58
C PRO A 216 7.27 -42.13 -31.12
N SER A 217 7.67 -43.37 -30.87
CA SER A 217 7.70 -43.96 -29.52
C SER A 217 8.66 -43.25 -28.55
N THR A 218 9.63 -42.50 -29.08
CA THR A 218 10.58 -41.66 -28.33
C THR A 218 9.99 -40.34 -27.88
N GLU A 219 8.90 -39.90 -28.49
CA GLU A 219 8.24 -38.64 -28.16
C GLU A 219 7.18 -38.88 -27.08
N ARG A 220 7.13 -37.96 -26.11
CA ARG A 220 6.20 -38.03 -24.97
C ARG A 220 5.50 -36.69 -24.78
N PRO A 221 4.15 -36.69 -24.62
CA PRO A 221 3.42 -35.50 -24.23
C PRO A 221 3.91 -34.94 -22.89
N ASP A 222 3.88 -33.61 -22.73
CA ASP A 222 4.19 -32.94 -21.46
C ASP A 222 3.13 -33.28 -20.40
N GLU A 223 3.53 -34.12 -19.44
CA GLU A 223 2.71 -34.56 -18.31
C GLU A 223 2.25 -33.40 -17.41
N ASN A 224 2.89 -32.22 -17.47
CA ASN A 224 2.40 -31.07 -16.72
C ASN A 224 1.02 -30.61 -17.20
N LEU A 225 0.74 -30.72 -18.50
CA LEU A 225 -0.54 -30.29 -19.07
C LEU A 225 -1.72 -31.21 -18.73
N ARG A 226 -1.43 -32.36 -18.11
CA ARG A 226 -2.40 -33.20 -17.40
C ARG A 226 -3.15 -32.44 -16.32
N ASN A 227 -2.52 -31.43 -15.73
CA ASN A 227 -3.09 -30.63 -14.64
C ASN A 227 -3.93 -29.45 -15.19
N PRO A 228 -5.23 -29.35 -14.85
CA PRO A 228 -6.11 -28.27 -15.30
C PRO A 228 -5.59 -26.86 -14.99
N GLU A 229 -4.95 -26.69 -13.85
CA GLU A 229 -4.46 -25.41 -13.34
C GLU A 229 -3.20 -24.90 -14.05
N MET A 230 -2.55 -25.70 -14.91
CA MET A 230 -1.30 -25.30 -15.58
C MET A 230 -1.54 -24.31 -16.71
N TYR A 231 -0.57 -23.44 -16.98
CA TYR A 231 -0.67 -22.49 -18.08
C TYR A 231 -0.51 -23.18 -19.45
N ARG A 232 -1.39 -22.81 -20.38
CA ARG A 232 -1.47 -23.24 -21.78
C ARG A 232 -1.28 -22.01 -22.68
N ARG A 233 -0.85 -22.17 -23.93
CA ARG A 233 -0.64 -21.01 -24.82
C ARG A 233 -1.96 -20.48 -25.35
N LEU A 234 -2.11 -19.15 -25.32
CA LEU A 234 -3.32 -18.49 -25.77
C LEU A 234 -3.35 -18.41 -27.31
N PRO A 235 -4.41 -18.91 -27.98
CA PRO A 235 -4.59 -18.70 -29.42
C PRO A 235 -4.58 -17.21 -29.77
N ASN A 236 -3.86 -16.83 -30.83
CA ASN A 236 -3.71 -15.44 -31.28
C ASN A 236 -3.05 -14.48 -30.24
N GLY A 237 -2.44 -15.01 -29.18
CA GLY A 237 -1.68 -14.22 -28.20
C GLY A 237 -0.29 -13.80 -28.70
N MET A 238 0.40 -12.96 -27.93
CA MET A 238 1.76 -12.50 -28.23
C MET A 238 2.74 -12.93 -27.15
N ARG A 239 3.80 -13.62 -27.55
CA ARG A 239 4.86 -14.11 -26.66
C ARG A 239 6.14 -13.29 -26.85
N LEU A 240 6.67 -12.73 -25.78
CA LEU A 240 8.04 -12.21 -25.76
C LEU A 240 9.05 -13.37 -25.78
N ASN A 241 10.06 -13.28 -26.63
CA ASN A 241 11.22 -14.18 -26.55
C ASN A 241 12.19 -13.69 -25.47
N ASP A 242 12.32 -14.48 -24.42
CA ASP A 242 13.16 -14.22 -23.23
C ASP A 242 14.40 -15.12 -23.17
N LYS A 243 14.68 -15.88 -24.26
CA LYS A 243 15.75 -16.88 -24.32
C LYS A 243 16.66 -16.68 -25.51
N GLU A 244 17.97 -16.77 -25.26
CA GLU A 244 19.01 -16.66 -26.29
C GLU A 244 19.01 -17.86 -27.26
N ASP A 245 18.57 -19.04 -26.79
CA ASP A 245 18.58 -20.30 -27.52
C ASP A 245 17.23 -20.62 -28.22
N HIS A 246 16.61 -19.63 -28.86
CA HIS A 246 15.33 -19.84 -29.55
C HIS A 246 15.44 -20.90 -30.66
N PHE A 247 14.44 -21.78 -30.80
CA PHE A 247 14.46 -22.94 -31.70
C PHE A 247 14.74 -22.59 -33.18
N PHE A 248 14.23 -21.43 -33.63
CA PHE A 248 14.49 -20.87 -34.96
C PHE A 248 15.51 -19.73 -34.98
N GLY A 249 16.14 -19.39 -33.85
CA GLY A 249 17.13 -18.31 -33.77
C GLY A 249 16.53 -16.90 -33.80
N VAL A 250 15.32 -16.73 -33.26
CA VAL A 250 14.72 -15.41 -33.06
C VAL A 250 15.46 -14.71 -31.92
N PRO A 251 15.87 -13.43 -32.06
CA PRO A 251 16.52 -12.66 -31.01
C PRO A 251 15.72 -12.53 -29.71
N VAL A 252 16.41 -12.33 -28.59
CA VAL A 252 15.79 -11.95 -27.32
C VAL A 252 15.18 -10.57 -27.45
N GLY A 253 13.99 -10.37 -26.89
CA GLY A 253 13.25 -9.10 -26.95
C GLY A 253 12.20 -9.03 -28.05
N ASP A 254 12.25 -9.92 -29.04
CA ASP A 254 11.25 -9.96 -30.11
C ASP A 254 9.92 -10.57 -29.65
N VAL A 255 8.83 -10.05 -30.20
CA VAL A 255 7.46 -10.50 -29.89
C VAL A 255 6.93 -11.41 -31.00
N LEU A 256 6.50 -12.60 -30.61
CA LEU A 256 6.08 -13.69 -31.48
C LEU A 256 4.59 -13.95 -31.35
N MET A 257 3.87 -13.88 -32.46
CA MET A 257 2.46 -14.24 -32.49
C MET A 257 2.26 -15.76 -32.34
N GLN A 258 1.34 -16.15 -31.46
CA GLN A 258 0.93 -17.52 -31.23
C GLN A 258 -0.15 -17.90 -32.26
N VAL A 259 0.31 -18.18 -33.47
CA VAL A 259 -0.57 -18.42 -34.62
C VAL A 259 -1.35 -19.73 -34.52
N VAL A 260 -2.57 -19.71 -35.07
CA VAL A 260 -3.50 -20.84 -35.03
C VAL A 260 -3.33 -21.65 -36.32
N MET A 261 -2.60 -22.75 -36.21
CA MET A 261 -2.21 -23.58 -37.34
C MET A 261 -3.40 -24.37 -37.91
N TRP A 262 -4.30 -24.81 -37.04
CA TRP A 262 -5.47 -25.60 -37.43
C TRP A 262 -6.59 -25.42 -36.40
N GLU A 263 -7.83 -25.27 -36.85
CA GLU A 263 -8.98 -25.20 -35.96
C GLU A 263 -10.19 -25.85 -36.63
N HIS A 264 -10.89 -26.69 -35.87
CA HIS A 264 -12.20 -27.21 -36.20
C HIS A 264 -13.01 -27.38 -34.92
N LEU A 265 -13.76 -26.34 -34.58
CA LEU A 265 -14.68 -26.31 -33.44
C LEU A 265 -16.11 -26.25 -33.97
N THR A 266 -16.93 -27.17 -33.50
CA THR A 266 -18.38 -27.09 -33.71
C THR A 266 -18.99 -27.10 -32.33
N LEU A 267 -19.45 -25.95 -31.86
CA LEU A 267 -20.02 -25.74 -30.52
C LEU A 267 -21.38 -26.45 -30.33
N GLN A 268 -21.66 -27.48 -31.15
CA GLN A 268 -22.83 -28.33 -31.11
C GLN A 268 -22.38 -29.76 -30.80
N ARG A 269 -23.13 -30.45 -29.93
CA ARG A 269 -22.89 -31.86 -29.56
C ARG A 269 -22.71 -32.75 -30.79
N SER A 270 -21.76 -33.69 -30.69
CA SER A 270 -21.62 -34.73 -31.70
C SER A 270 -22.85 -35.65 -31.63
N ARG A 271 -23.59 -35.79 -32.74
CA ARG A 271 -24.80 -36.64 -32.79
C ARG A 271 -24.51 -38.14 -32.92
N GLY A 272 -23.24 -38.55 -32.93
CA GLY A 272 -22.81 -39.91 -33.25
C GLY A 272 -22.00 -40.64 -32.17
N GLY A 273 -21.58 -39.97 -31.10
CA GLY A 273 -20.80 -40.58 -30.02
C GLY A 273 -21.65 -41.43 -29.08
N SER A 274 -21.20 -42.65 -28.78
CA SER A 274 -21.86 -43.55 -27.80
C SER A 274 -21.20 -43.54 -26.42
N GLN A 275 -20.02 -42.92 -26.29
CA GLN A 275 -19.24 -42.81 -25.05
C GLN A 275 -19.05 -41.34 -24.64
N THR A 276 -18.53 -41.10 -23.44
CA THR A 276 -18.11 -39.77 -22.96
C THR A 276 -16.64 -39.81 -22.59
N LEU A 277 -15.89 -38.77 -22.94
CA LEU A 277 -14.49 -38.62 -22.57
C LEU A 277 -14.36 -38.22 -21.10
N LEU A 278 -15.27 -37.36 -20.63
CA LEU A 278 -15.51 -37.05 -19.23
C LEU A 278 -16.43 -38.13 -18.64
N VAL A 279 -15.83 -39.15 -18.00
CA VAL A 279 -16.59 -40.24 -17.38
C VAL A 279 -17.06 -39.79 -15.98
N PRO A 280 -18.38 -39.72 -15.70
CA PRO A 280 -18.91 -39.24 -14.41
C PRO A 280 -18.29 -39.90 -13.18
N ALA A 281 -18.02 -41.21 -13.24
CA ALA A 281 -17.44 -41.95 -12.13
C ALA A 281 -16.10 -41.39 -11.67
N ASP A 282 -15.25 -40.88 -12.57
CA ASP A 282 -13.93 -40.34 -12.21
C ASP A 282 -14.00 -39.08 -11.34
N PHE A 283 -15.09 -38.33 -11.46
CA PHE A 283 -15.34 -37.09 -10.71
C PHE A 283 -15.89 -37.38 -9.31
N SER A 284 -16.47 -38.56 -9.11
CA SER A 284 -17.01 -39.06 -7.84
C SER A 284 -16.06 -40.00 -7.10
N MET A 285 -14.89 -40.30 -7.68
CA MET A 285 -13.85 -41.03 -6.95
C MET A 285 -13.33 -40.14 -5.82
N VAL A 286 -13.47 -40.61 -4.58
CA VAL A 286 -12.68 -40.07 -3.46
C VAL A 286 -11.23 -40.15 -3.91
N ALA A 287 -10.56 -39.01 -4.01
CA ALA A 287 -9.15 -38.98 -4.30
C ALA A 287 -8.49 -39.92 -3.31
N SER A 288 -7.99 -41.06 -3.80
CA SER A 288 -7.35 -42.04 -2.93
C SER A 288 -6.24 -41.26 -2.24
N THR A 289 -6.38 -41.03 -0.93
CA THR A 289 -5.30 -40.65 -0.04
C THR A 289 -4.38 -41.85 -0.05
N SER A 290 -3.65 -42.01 -1.15
CA SER A 290 -2.57 -42.94 -1.23
C SER A 290 -1.52 -42.36 -0.29
N CYS A 291 -1.59 -42.78 0.96
CA CYS A 291 -0.41 -43.11 1.73
C CYS A 291 0.42 -44.06 0.86
N LYS A 292 1.16 -43.49 -0.09
CA LYS A 292 2.25 -44.16 -0.77
C LYS A 292 3.50 -43.57 -0.14
N ALA A 293 4.22 -44.46 0.52
CA ALA A 293 5.57 -44.24 1.02
C ALA A 293 6.39 -43.41 0.04
N PRO A 294 7.29 -42.53 0.51
CA PRO A 294 8.06 -41.66 -0.36
C PRO A 294 8.95 -42.52 -1.24
N ARG A 295 8.58 -42.68 -2.52
CA ARG A 295 9.50 -43.15 -3.54
C ARG A 295 10.14 -41.92 -4.19
N ALA A 296 11.39 -41.73 -3.77
CA ALA A 296 12.50 -41.01 -4.41
C ALA A 296 12.15 -40.30 -5.73
N GLY A 297 12.24 -38.97 -5.70
CA GLY A 297 12.11 -38.10 -6.86
C GLY A 297 11.43 -36.78 -6.54
N GLY A 298 11.82 -36.13 -5.44
CA GLY A 298 11.37 -34.77 -5.15
C GLY A 298 11.94 -33.83 -6.22
N ALA A 299 11.06 -33.07 -6.87
CA ALA A 299 11.48 -31.88 -7.60
C ALA A 299 12.28 -31.00 -6.63
N GLN A 300 13.52 -30.67 -7.01
CA GLN A 300 14.38 -29.79 -6.22
C GLN A 300 13.65 -28.48 -5.97
N VAL A 301 13.27 -28.23 -4.70
CA VAL A 301 12.95 -26.89 -4.24
C VAL A 301 14.27 -26.14 -4.20
N GLN A 302 14.57 -25.37 -5.24
CA GLN A 302 15.62 -24.37 -5.16
C GLN A 302 15.17 -23.32 -4.13
N THR A 303 15.63 -23.47 -2.89
CA THR A 303 15.49 -22.45 -1.86
C THR A 303 16.34 -21.24 -2.27
N THR A 304 15.73 -20.28 -2.95
CA THR A 304 16.31 -18.93 -3.18
C THR A 304 16.31 -18.17 -1.86
N ILE A 305 17.30 -18.45 -1.02
CA ILE A 305 17.55 -17.73 0.25
C ILE A 305 18.63 -16.67 -0.03
N GLN A 306 18.27 -15.41 0.18
CA GLN A 306 19.14 -14.26 -0.04
C GLN A 306 20.20 -14.14 1.09
N PRO A 307 21.34 -13.48 0.85
CA PRO A 307 22.30 -13.14 1.91
C PRO A 307 21.62 -12.37 3.04
N GLY A 308 21.67 -12.88 4.28
CA GLY A 308 21.01 -12.32 5.47
C GLY A 308 19.78 -13.11 5.96
N GLU A 309 19.02 -13.76 5.07
CA GLU A 309 17.91 -14.65 5.44
C GLU A 309 18.44 -15.96 6.06
N GLU A 310 19.60 -16.43 5.61
CA GLU A 310 20.27 -17.63 6.14
C GLU A 310 20.65 -17.49 7.62
N ALA A 311 21.13 -16.31 8.05
CA ALA A 311 21.47 -16.04 9.45
C ALA A 311 20.22 -16.07 10.35
N TYR A 312 19.09 -15.57 9.86
CA TYR A 312 17.82 -15.63 10.56
C TYR A 312 17.31 -17.08 10.68
N CYS A 313 17.43 -17.88 9.60
CA CYS A 313 17.12 -19.32 9.64
C CYS A 313 18.05 -20.10 10.58
N ALA A 314 19.34 -19.76 10.62
CA ALA A 314 20.32 -20.37 11.54
C ALA A 314 19.92 -20.11 13.00
N ALA A 315 19.61 -18.86 13.37
CA ALA A 315 19.17 -18.52 14.71
C ALA A 315 17.89 -19.26 15.14
N LYS A 316 16.96 -19.51 14.21
CA LYS A 316 15.75 -20.32 14.47
C LYS A 316 16.07 -21.79 14.71
N LEU A 317 17.01 -22.37 13.97
CA LEU A 317 17.47 -23.75 14.19
C LEU A 317 18.25 -23.89 15.49
N GLU A 318 19.11 -22.93 15.82
CA GLU A 318 19.80 -22.90 17.11
C GLU A 318 18.81 -22.84 18.27
N ALA A 319 17.77 -22.01 18.18
CA ALA A 319 16.75 -21.94 19.23
C ALA A 319 16.02 -23.29 19.45
N ILE A 320 15.83 -24.09 18.40
CA ILE A 320 15.13 -25.39 18.47
C ILE A 320 16.07 -26.51 18.95
N PHE A 321 17.30 -26.57 18.43
CA PHE A 321 18.22 -27.70 18.64
C PHE A 321 19.30 -27.44 19.70
N ASN A 322 19.72 -26.19 19.90
CA ASN A 322 20.74 -25.81 20.87
C ASN A 322 20.14 -25.24 22.17
N GLY A 323 18.84 -24.92 22.17
CA GLY A 323 18.09 -24.46 23.34
C GLY A 323 17.66 -25.55 24.32
N VAL A 324 17.87 -26.83 23.97
CA VAL A 324 17.56 -28.00 24.79
C VAL A 324 18.88 -28.64 25.26
N GLU A 325 18.95 -29.21 26.48
CA GLU A 325 20.14 -29.94 26.95
C GLU A 325 20.43 -31.24 26.16
N ALA A 326 19.54 -31.62 25.24
CA ALA A 326 19.63 -32.82 24.41
C ALA A 326 20.42 -32.59 23.10
N TRP A 327 20.96 -33.68 22.55
CA TRP A 327 21.61 -33.74 21.23
C TRP A 327 20.58 -34.21 20.17
N PRO A 328 20.75 -33.89 18.87
CA PRO A 328 21.90 -33.29 18.21
C PRO A 328 21.89 -31.75 18.20
N LYS A 329 23.08 -31.13 18.10
CA LYS A 329 23.24 -29.65 18.08
C LYS A 329 23.54 -29.12 16.70
N PHE A 330 22.89 -28.02 16.32
CA PHE A 330 23.09 -27.37 15.02
C PHE A 330 24.50 -26.79 14.89
N ALA A 331 25.17 -27.09 13.79
CA ALA A 331 26.55 -26.71 13.49
C ALA A 331 26.67 -25.63 12.41
N GLY A 332 25.68 -25.54 11.51
CA GLY A 332 25.68 -24.59 10.39
C GLY A 332 25.04 -25.16 9.13
N PHE A 333 25.05 -24.35 8.06
CA PHE A 333 24.58 -24.79 6.74
C PHE A 333 25.75 -25.17 5.82
N ASP A 334 25.52 -26.17 4.97
CA ASP A 334 26.44 -26.62 3.94
C ASP A 334 25.80 -26.52 2.55
N ARG A 335 26.55 -25.95 1.60
CA ARG A 335 26.17 -25.74 0.19
C ARG A 335 27.02 -26.56 -0.80
N SER A 336 27.98 -27.33 -0.31
CA SER A 336 28.99 -28.02 -1.13
C SER A 336 28.42 -29.03 -2.15
N HIS A 337 27.17 -29.48 -1.94
CA HIS A 337 26.50 -30.49 -2.77
C HIS A 337 25.28 -29.97 -3.54
N GLY A 338 25.20 -28.67 -3.82
CA GLY A 338 24.17 -28.06 -4.69
C GLY A 338 22.82 -27.77 -4.03
N ASP A 339 22.46 -28.48 -2.95
CA ASP A 339 21.31 -28.19 -2.09
C ASP A 339 21.80 -27.69 -0.71
N LEU A 340 21.11 -26.70 -0.14
CA LEU A 340 21.37 -26.20 1.21
C LEU A 340 20.95 -27.24 2.26
N ARG A 341 21.87 -27.64 3.15
CA ARG A 341 21.63 -28.66 4.21
C ARG A 341 22.04 -28.13 5.56
N ALA A 342 21.28 -28.43 6.60
CA ALA A 342 21.67 -28.15 7.99
C ALA A 342 22.51 -29.31 8.53
N GLN A 343 23.68 -29.01 9.11
CA GLN A 343 24.58 -29.99 9.73
C GLN A 343 24.45 -29.97 11.25
N PHE A 344 24.65 -31.12 11.88
CA PHE A 344 24.51 -31.30 13.32
C PHE A 344 25.62 -32.17 13.91
N PHE A 345 25.99 -31.87 15.15
CA PHE A 345 26.83 -32.71 16.01
C PHE A 345 25.97 -33.69 16.80
N ASN A 346 26.41 -34.94 16.92
CA ASN A 346 25.64 -35.99 17.63
C ASN A 346 25.93 -36.09 19.13
N SER A 347 27.09 -35.63 19.58
CA SER A 347 27.52 -35.76 20.98
C SER A 347 28.64 -34.75 21.30
N PRO A 348 29.00 -34.54 22.57
CA PRO A 348 30.11 -33.65 22.94
C PRO A 348 31.48 -34.07 22.40
N GLY A 349 31.66 -35.37 22.10
CA GLY A 349 32.91 -35.93 21.55
C GLY A 349 32.98 -35.90 20.01
N ASP A 350 31.92 -35.47 19.35
CA ASP A 350 31.84 -35.42 17.89
C ASP A 350 32.64 -34.23 17.34
N LYS A 351 33.68 -34.52 16.56
CA LYS A 351 34.59 -33.50 16.01
C LYS A 351 34.18 -33.01 14.63
N ASN A 352 33.31 -33.76 13.92
CA ASN A 352 32.90 -33.45 12.56
C ASN A 352 31.37 -33.58 12.46
N PRO A 353 30.63 -32.53 12.09
CA PRO A 353 29.17 -32.59 12.06
C PRO A 353 28.68 -33.39 10.85
N THR A 354 28.62 -34.71 10.98
CA THR A 354 28.27 -35.63 9.88
C THR A 354 26.77 -35.83 9.72
N SER A 355 25.99 -35.65 10.79
CA SER A 355 24.54 -35.74 10.74
C SER A 355 23.95 -34.53 10.04
N MET A 356 22.89 -34.76 9.27
CA MET A 356 22.34 -33.71 8.42
C MET A 356 20.82 -33.74 8.33
N MET A 357 20.23 -32.57 8.14
CA MET A 357 18.84 -32.40 7.74
C MET A 357 18.81 -31.76 6.34
N ARG A 358 18.20 -32.46 5.39
CA ARG A 358 18.01 -31.97 4.02
C ARG A 358 16.72 -31.16 3.93
N SER A 359 16.59 -30.32 2.91
CA SER A 359 15.43 -29.44 2.69
C SER A 359 14.07 -30.17 2.66
N ASP A 360 14.05 -31.43 2.24
CA ASP A 360 12.87 -32.29 2.15
C ASP A 360 12.53 -33.03 3.47
N PHE A 361 13.34 -32.90 4.52
CA PHE A 361 13.15 -33.58 5.79
C PHE A 361 12.88 -32.62 6.94
N ALA A 362 12.07 -33.07 7.90
CA ALA A 362 11.76 -32.37 9.14
C ALA A 362 12.56 -32.90 10.35
N THR A 363 13.34 -33.96 10.13
CA THR A 363 14.07 -34.73 11.15
C THR A 363 15.55 -34.81 10.78
N VAL A 364 16.42 -34.89 11.78
CA VAL A 364 17.86 -35.07 11.55
C VAL A 364 18.12 -36.52 11.13
N LEU A 365 18.88 -36.70 10.06
CA LEU A 365 19.43 -37.99 9.68
C LEU A 365 20.76 -38.18 10.42
N VAL A 366 20.75 -39.06 11.43
CA VAL A 366 21.96 -39.38 12.21
C VAL A 366 22.94 -40.14 11.31
N GLN A 367 24.14 -39.60 11.16
CA GLN A 367 25.26 -40.26 10.48
C GLN A 367 26.49 -40.22 11.38
N GLY A 368 27.30 -41.28 11.34
CA GLY A 368 28.48 -41.41 12.18
C GLY A 368 28.18 -42.09 13.52
N ALA A 369 29.03 -41.83 14.52
CA ALA A 369 28.87 -42.40 15.85
C ALA A 369 27.61 -41.84 16.52
N ASN A 370 26.79 -42.75 17.06
CA ASN A 370 25.55 -42.43 17.78
C ASN A 370 25.60 -43.01 19.21
N PRO A 371 26.52 -42.54 20.07
CA PRO A 371 26.74 -43.11 21.40
C PRO A 371 25.54 -42.92 22.33
N ASP A 372 24.77 -41.85 22.12
CA ASP A 372 23.60 -41.50 22.94
C ASP A 372 22.29 -42.09 22.40
N GLY A 373 22.35 -42.96 21.38
CA GLY A 373 21.18 -43.66 20.84
C GLY A 373 20.12 -42.72 20.26
N LEU A 374 20.52 -41.62 19.62
CA LEU A 374 19.62 -40.66 18.98
C LEU A 374 18.71 -41.36 17.95
N THR A 375 17.39 -41.18 18.10
CA THR A 375 16.38 -41.81 17.24
C THR A 375 15.26 -40.84 16.85
N ASN A 376 14.59 -41.12 15.73
CA ASN A 376 13.39 -40.41 15.27
C ASN A 376 12.09 -41.18 15.58
N VAL A 377 12.19 -42.31 16.28
CA VAL A 377 11.08 -43.23 16.55
C VAL A 377 10.74 -43.20 18.03
N GLU A 378 9.53 -42.75 18.34
CA GLU A 378 8.92 -42.95 19.67
C GLU A 378 8.84 -44.47 19.89
N ASP A 379 9.49 -45.00 20.94
CA ASP A 379 9.55 -46.43 21.37
C ASP A 379 10.80 -47.26 20.97
N ASP A 380 11.82 -46.70 20.33
CA ASP A 380 13.03 -47.45 19.92
C ASP A 380 14.12 -47.56 21.03
N GLY A 381 13.78 -47.22 22.28
CA GLY A 381 14.68 -47.32 23.44
C GLY A 381 15.85 -46.31 23.48
N GLY A 382 15.93 -45.41 22.50
CA GLY A 382 16.94 -44.35 22.37
C GLY A 382 16.43 -42.95 22.72
N THR A 383 17.31 -41.94 22.63
CA THR A 383 16.93 -40.53 22.87
C THR A 383 16.22 -39.96 21.64
N LEU A 384 14.94 -39.60 21.80
CA LEU A 384 14.14 -39.03 20.72
C LEU A 384 14.64 -37.62 20.36
N MET A 385 14.93 -37.40 19.08
CA MET A 385 15.44 -36.12 18.59
C MET A 385 14.32 -35.09 18.37
N PRO A 386 14.60 -33.78 18.56
CA PRO A 386 13.67 -32.71 18.19
C PRO A 386 13.31 -32.78 16.70
N ARG A 387 12.04 -32.55 16.40
CA ARG A 387 11.50 -32.57 15.03
C ARG A 387 10.94 -31.21 14.65
N LEU A 388 11.22 -30.76 13.43
CA LEU A 388 10.59 -29.56 12.88
C LEU A 388 9.11 -29.84 12.56
N PRO A 389 8.22 -28.84 12.74
CA PRO A 389 6.80 -28.99 12.37
C PRO A 389 6.56 -29.27 10.88
N ARG A 390 7.52 -28.90 10.02
CA ARG A 390 7.51 -29.07 8.55
C ARG A 390 8.92 -29.34 8.03
N PRO A 391 9.10 -29.82 6.79
CA PRO A 391 10.41 -29.98 6.17
C PRO A 391 11.25 -28.70 6.23
N LEU A 392 12.58 -28.85 6.36
CA LEU A 392 13.53 -27.76 6.53
C LEU A 392 13.38 -26.67 5.45
N GLY A 393 13.19 -27.04 4.18
CA GLY A 393 12.99 -26.09 3.08
C GLY A 393 11.74 -25.24 3.26
N GLU A 394 10.63 -25.83 3.69
CA GLU A 394 9.40 -25.07 4.00
C GLU A 394 9.58 -24.16 5.21
N MET A 395 10.25 -24.65 6.27
CA MET A 395 10.53 -23.84 7.46
C MET A 395 11.43 -22.65 7.11
N MET A 396 12.45 -22.85 6.27
CA MET A 396 13.32 -21.78 5.81
C MET A 396 12.57 -20.75 4.96
N GLU A 397 11.64 -21.16 4.08
CA GLU A 397 10.77 -20.23 3.35
C GLU A 397 9.84 -19.45 4.29
N LEU A 398 9.25 -20.10 5.30
CA LEU A 398 8.40 -19.44 6.29
C LEU A 398 9.18 -18.44 7.14
N TRP A 399 10.38 -18.80 7.60
CA TRP A 399 11.25 -17.91 8.35
C TRP A 399 11.81 -16.78 7.47
N SER A 400 12.10 -17.04 6.19
CA SER A 400 12.50 -15.99 5.25
C SER A 400 11.35 -15.03 4.96
N GLU A 401 10.12 -15.53 4.81
CA GLU A 401 8.92 -14.68 4.70
C GLU A 401 8.66 -13.89 5.97
N GLU A 402 8.80 -14.50 7.15
CA GLU A 402 8.73 -13.82 8.44
C GLU A 402 9.78 -12.70 8.52
N HIS A 403 11.01 -12.98 8.12
CA HIS A 403 12.11 -12.01 8.08
C HIS A 403 11.81 -10.85 7.12
N ARG A 404 11.32 -11.14 5.90
CA ARG A 404 10.91 -10.12 4.94
C ARG A 404 9.76 -9.28 5.48
N GLN A 405 8.74 -9.89 6.07
CA GLN A 405 7.62 -9.15 6.68
C GLN A 405 8.07 -8.29 7.86
N ARG A 406 9.03 -8.76 8.66
CA ARG A 406 9.67 -7.96 9.72
C ARG A 406 10.47 -6.78 9.19
N GLN A 407 10.85 -6.77 7.91
CA GLN A 407 11.50 -5.64 7.25
C GLN A 407 10.51 -4.68 6.58
N LEU A 408 9.23 -5.04 6.44
CA LEU A 408 8.21 -4.18 5.84
C LEU A 408 7.54 -3.28 6.88
N GLY A 409 7.69 -1.98 6.70
CA GLY A 409 6.96 -0.92 7.41
C GLY A 409 5.55 -0.67 6.84
N PRO A 410 4.88 0.39 7.33
CA PRO A 410 3.55 0.77 6.87
C PRO A 410 3.49 0.94 5.34
N GLY A 411 2.41 0.46 4.73
CA GLY A 411 2.26 0.49 3.27
C GLY A 411 3.12 -0.51 2.49
N GLY A 412 3.84 -1.41 3.17
CA GLY A 412 4.68 -2.42 2.51
C GLY A 412 6.03 -1.87 2.02
N ARG A 413 6.48 -0.72 2.54
CA ARG A 413 7.81 -0.17 2.27
C ARG A 413 8.86 -0.90 3.09
N VAL A 414 10.05 -1.13 2.54
CA VAL A 414 11.19 -1.66 3.31
C VAL A 414 11.69 -0.59 4.30
N ARG A 415 11.81 -0.94 5.58
CA ARG A 415 12.34 -0.07 6.63
C ARG A 415 13.81 0.27 6.36
N ALA A 416 14.17 1.53 6.59
CA ALA A 416 15.56 1.95 6.71
C ALA A 416 16.18 1.35 7.98
N PRO A 417 17.52 1.26 8.08
CA PRO A 417 18.18 0.64 9.23
C PRO A 417 17.76 1.21 10.60
N VAL A 418 17.64 2.53 10.71
CA VAL A 418 17.18 3.19 11.95
C VAL A 418 15.73 2.85 12.30
N GLU A 419 14.87 2.71 11.29
CA GLU A 419 13.46 2.35 11.47
C GLU A 419 13.33 0.89 11.88
N GLN A 420 14.17 0.01 11.32
CA GLN A 420 14.23 -1.40 11.69
C GLN A 420 14.71 -1.57 13.12
N GLN A 421 15.81 -0.89 13.50
CA GLN A 421 16.33 -0.92 14.86
C GLN A 421 15.29 -0.45 15.88
N PHE A 422 14.54 0.62 15.55
CA PHE A 422 13.43 1.07 16.38
C PHE A 422 12.33 0.02 16.49
N ALA A 423 11.89 -0.56 15.35
CA ALA A 423 10.83 -1.56 15.32
C ALA A 423 11.16 -2.80 16.16
N ASP A 424 12.43 -3.22 16.14
CA ASP A 424 12.94 -4.35 16.93
C ASP A 424 13.03 -4.01 18.43
N ALA A 425 13.41 -2.78 18.78
CA ALA A 425 13.46 -2.32 20.17
C ALA A 425 12.07 -2.06 20.79
N ALA A 426 11.09 -1.68 19.97
CA ALA A 426 9.74 -1.31 20.37
C ALA A 426 8.85 -2.51 20.74
N THR A 427 9.28 -3.30 21.73
CA THR A 427 8.59 -4.52 22.21
C THR A 427 7.47 -4.24 23.21
N SER A 428 7.50 -3.08 23.87
CA SER A 428 6.47 -2.60 24.80
C SER A 428 6.28 -1.10 24.64
N ARG A 429 5.19 -0.55 25.20
CA ARG A 429 4.93 0.90 25.13
C ARG A 429 6.09 1.71 25.74
N SER A 430 6.58 1.28 26.91
CA SER A 430 7.72 1.91 27.59
C SER A 430 9.03 1.82 26.79
N ALA A 431 9.34 0.63 26.26
CA ALA A 431 10.53 0.40 25.45
C ALA A 431 10.51 1.23 24.16
N ALA A 432 9.34 1.35 23.53
CA ALA A 432 9.17 2.16 22.33
C ALA A 432 9.34 3.67 22.61
N THR A 433 8.85 4.18 23.75
CA THR A 433 9.12 5.57 24.16
C THR A 433 10.61 5.81 24.45
N GLY A 434 11.30 4.85 25.08
CA GLY A 434 12.74 4.92 25.28
C GLY A 434 13.52 4.96 23.96
N ALA A 435 13.27 3.98 23.08
CA ALA A 435 13.91 3.89 21.77
C ALA A 435 13.63 5.11 20.87
N LEU A 436 12.43 5.71 20.97
CA LEU A 436 12.11 6.95 20.28
C LEU A 436 13.02 8.10 20.74
N GLY A 437 13.31 8.16 22.04
CA GLY A 437 14.23 9.15 22.60
C GLY A 437 15.63 9.03 22.03
N ASP A 438 16.13 7.81 21.88
CA ASP A 438 17.43 7.55 21.27
C ASP A 438 17.45 8.00 19.79
N VAL A 439 16.41 7.65 19.02
CA VAL A 439 16.27 8.07 17.61
C VAL A 439 16.24 9.59 17.48
N ILE A 440 15.45 10.29 18.31
CA ILE A 440 15.37 11.75 18.29
C ILE A 440 16.73 12.36 18.66
N TYR A 441 17.39 11.82 19.68
CA TYR A 441 18.69 12.29 20.13
C TYR A 441 19.75 12.17 19.03
N ASP A 442 19.83 11.01 18.37
CA ASP A 442 20.78 10.76 17.29
C ASP A 442 20.48 11.64 16.07
N LEU A 443 19.20 11.77 15.69
CA LEU A 443 18.78 12.59 14.55
C LEU A 443 19.15 14.07 14.74
N ILE A 444 19.02 14.59 15.96
CA ILE A 444 19.40 15.96 16.28
C ILE A 444 20.92 16.08 16.36
N THR A 445 21.58 15.28 17.20
CA THR A 445 23.01 15.47 17.49
C THR A 445 23.93 15.19 16.30
N SER A 446 23.60 14.21 15.46
CA SER A 446 24.40 13.90 14.27
C SER A 446 24.29 14.95 13.16
N LYS A 447 23.22 15.77 13.17
CA LYS A 447 22.90 16.72 12.10
C LYS A 447 22.79 18.18 12.54
N ILE A 448 22.90 18.50 13.83
CA ILE A 448 22.67 19.86 14.37
C ILE A 448 23.58 20.92 13.72
N THR A 449 24.78 20.54 13.28
CA THR A 449 25.76 21.46 12.69
C THR A 449 25.49 21.77 11.21
N ARG A 450 24.53 21.08 10.60
CA ARG A 450 24.18 21.22 9.18
C ARG A 450 22.78 21.81 9.08
N PRO A 451 22.59 22.92 8.35
CA PRO A 451 21.26 23.40 8.07
C PRO A 451 20.42 22.35 7.36
N GLY A 452 19.13 22.24 7.71
CA GLY A 452 18.23 21.32 7.02
C GLY A 452 16.97 20.99 7.79
N VAL A 453 16.14 20.16 7.15
CA VAL A 453 14.81 19.77 7.65
C VAL A 453 14.75 18.25 7.78
N ASP A 454 14.40 17.78 8.96
CA ASP A 454 14.06 16.38 9.21
C ASP A 454 12.56 16.26 9.48
N LEU A 455 11.94 15.19 8.97
CA LEU A 455 10.56 14.82 9.28
C LEU A 455 10.56 13.48 10.01
N LEU A 456 9.95 13.47 11.18
CA LEU A 456 9.72 12.27 12.00
C LEU A 456 8.23 11.94 12.03
N CYS A 457 7.86 10.83 11.40
CA CYS A 457 6.55 10.22 11.54
C CYS A 457 6.65 9.07 12.54
N ALA A 458 5.82 9.07 13.59
CA ALA A 458 5.76 7.98 14.56
C ALA A 458 4.35 7.81 15.11
N PRO A 459 3.99 6.68 15.73
CA PRO A 459 2.62 6.40 16.18
C PRO A 459 2.06 7.48 17.11
N GLU A 460 0.75 7.66 17.09
CA GLU A 460 0.09 8.64 17.94
C GLU A 460 0.25 8.32 19.43
N GLY A 461 0.56 9.35 20.23
CA GLY A 461 0.71 9.25 21.68
C GLY A 461 2.05 8.72 22.18
N ILE A 462 2.99 8.34 21.31
CA ILE A 462 4.27 7.71 21.70
C ILE A 462 5.25 8.61 22.49
N SER A 463 4.88 9.88 22.72
CA SER A 463 5.68 10.91 23.41
C SER A 463 6.77 11.60 22.57
N LYS A 464 6.49 11.87 21.28
CA LYS A 464 7.38 12.69 20.40
C LYS A 464 7.70 14.06 21.03
N SER A 465 6.67 14.87 21.28
CA SER A 465 6.83 16.21 21.83
C SER A 465 7.38 16.17 23.26
N GLY A 466 6.93 15.23 24.10
CA GLY A 466 7.39 15.11 25.49
C GLY A 466 8.90 14.86 25.58
N THR A 467 9.42 13.97 24.74
CA THR A 467 10.87 13.68 24.67
C THR A 467 11.67 14.90 24.24
N LEU A 468 11.17 15.69 23.30
CA LEU A 468 11.82 16.93 22.86
C LEU A 468 11.84 17.99 23.96
N LEU A 469 10.70 18.23 24.62
CA LEU A 469 10.55 19.25 25.68
C LEU A 469 11.55 19.02 26.82
N ALA A 470 11.66 17.78 27.29
CA ALA A 470 12.60 17.41 28.36
C ALA A 470 14.08 17.64 27.99
N ASN A 471 14.41 17.69 26.68
CA ASN A 471 15.78 17.80 26.19
C ASN A 471 16.14 19.17 25.58
N LEU A 472 15.20 20.13 25.51
CA LEU A 472 15.48 21.47 24.94
C LEU A 472 16.70 22.18 25.54
N PRO A 473 16.94 22.16 26.88
CA PRO A 473 18.15 22.76 27.45
C PRO A 473 19.44 22.13 26.93
N ARG A 474 19.42 20.83 26.64
CA ARG A 474 20.56 20.10 26.07
C ARG A 474 20.82 20.52 24.62
N TYR A 475 19.76 20.67 23.83
CA TYR A 475 19.88 21.13 22.44
C TYR A 475 20.33 22.59 22.35
N HIS A 476 19.88 23.45 23.26
CA HIS A 476 20.40 24.82 23.38
C HIS A 476 21.91 24.82 23.63
N ARG A 477 22.39 24.07 24.63
CA ARG A 477 23.84 23.96 24.91
C ARG A 477 24.64 23.45 23.71
N LEU A 478 24.06 22.53 22.95
CA LEU A 478 24.68 22.01 21.73
C LEU A 478 24.80 23.09 20.65
N LEU A 479 23.74 23.86 20.40
CA LEU A 479 23.77 25.00 19.48
C LEU A 479 24.82 26.04 19.91
N SER A 480 24.79 26.45 21.18
CA SER A 480 25.74 27.42 21.74
C SER A 480 27.18 26.92 21.66
N GLY A 481 27.43 25.64 21.94
CA GLY A 481 28.76 25.04 21.84
C GLY A 481 29.35 25.04 20.43
N HIS A 482 28.50 25.10 19.40
CA HIS A 482 28.91 25.24 18.00
C HIS A 482 28.86 26.68 17.48
N GLY A 483 28.56 27.67 18.32
CA GLY A 483 28.43 29.07 17.91
C GLY A 483 27.25 29.33 16.96
N LEU A 484 26.23 28.47 17.00
CA LEU A 484 25.01 28.60 16.20
C LEU A 484 23.99 29.49 16.91
N PRO A 485 22.99 30.06 16.19
CA PRO A 485 21.90 30.79 16.81
C PRO A 485 21.24 29.94 17.90
N SER A 486 20.94 30.53 19.05
CA SER A 486 20.56 29.76 20.24
C SER A 486 19.07 29.74 20.51
N TRP A 487 18.28 30.59 19.85
CA TRP A 487 16.83 30.63 20.05
C TRP A 487 16.17 29.35 19.54
N ILE A 488 15.28 28.80 20.37
CA ILE A 488 14.51 27.60 20.06
C ILE A 488 13.03 27.97 20.00
N MET A 489 12.32 27.37 19.04
CA MET A 489 10.87 27.54 18.89
C MET A 489 10.17 26.19 18.78
N PHE A 490 9.02 26.07 19.43
CA PHE A 490 8.09 24.96 19.32
C PHE A 490 6.76 25.47 18.75
N ALA A 491 6.32 24.95 17.62
CA ALA A 491 5.12 25.39 16.91
C ALA A 491 4.02 24.33 16.97
N SER A 492 2.82 24.75 17.39
CA SER A 492 1.63 23.90 17.50
C SER A 492 0.51 24.37 16.55
N PRO A 493 -0.52 23.55 16.29
CA PRO A 493 -1.65 23.95 15.44
C PRO A 493 -2.50 25.09 16.02
N THR A 494 -2.68 25.12 17.35
CA THR A 494 -3.55 26.07 18.06
C THR A 494 -2.80 26.81 19.17
N TYR A 495 -3.36 27.92 19.65
CA TYR A 495 -2.77 28.69 20.76
C TYR A 495 -2.90 27.94 22.09
N GLU A 496 -4.04 27.28 22.34
CA GLU A 496 -4.20 26.46 23.55
C GLU A 496 -3.14 25.35 23.59
N GLY A 497 -2.89 24.69 22.46
CA GLY A 497 -1.83 23.70 22.36
C GLY A 497 -0.43 24.27 22.59
N ALA A 498 -0.15 25.50 22.12
CA ALA A 498 1.12 26.16 22.38
C ALA A 498 1.31 26.47 23.88
N GLU A 499 0.26 26.93 24.57
CA GLU A 499 0.27 27.19 26.01
C GLU A 499 0.44 25.89 26.83
N GLU A 500 -0.27 24.82 26.45
CA GLU A 500 -0.10 23.49 27.07
C GLU A 500 1.35 22.98 26.95
N LYS A 501 1.99 23.17 25.79
CA LYS A 501 3.40 22.77 25.58
C LYS A 501 4.37 23.64 26.36
N ALA A 502 4.08 24.94 26.52
CA ALA A 502 4.87 25.84 27.34
C ALA A 502 4.85 25.40 28.81
N GLN A 503 3.65 25.09 29.33
CA GLN A 503 3.52 24.57 30.70
C GLN A 503 4.20 23.20 30.86
N ALA A 504 4.00 22.28 29.91
CA ALA A 504 4.65 20.98 29.94
C ALA A 504 6.18 21.07 29.92
N PHE A 505 6.75 22.10 29.29
CA PHE A 505 8.18 22.36 29.35
C PHE A 505 8.63 22.85 30.73
N GLU A 506 7.91 23.80 31.33
CA GLU A 506 8.17 24.28 32.70
C GLU A 506 8.06 23.17 33.76
N ASP A 507 7.18 22.19 33.52
CA ASP A 507 7.03 21.01 34.38
C ASP A 507 8.17 20.00 34.17
N ALA A 508 8.65 19.85 32.93
CA ALA A 508 9.68 18.88 32.55
C ALA A 508 11.12 19.36 32.81
N ILE A 509 11.35 20.68 32.87
CA ILE A 509 12.69 21.24 33.03
C ILE A 509 13.27 20.91 34.42
N ARG A 510 14.54 20.51 34.45
CA ARG A 510 15.24 20.19 35.70
C ARG A 510 15.41 21.43 36.56
N ALA A 511 15.39 21.26 37.88
CA ALA A 511 15.55 22.36 38.83
C ALA A 511 16.79 23.22 38.56
N ALA A 512 17.92 22.59 38.19
CA ALA A 512 19.17 23.30 37.87
C ALA A 512 19.11 24.14 36.57
N ASP A 513 18.17 23.86 35.68
CA ASP A 513 18.00 24.55 34.40
C ASP A 513 16.89 25.65 34.48
N LYS A 514 16.08 25.70 35.55
CA LYS A 514 14.93 26.64 35.70
C LYS A 514 15.30 28.11 35.64
N ASP A 515 16.43 28.49 36.23
CA ASP A 515 16.89 29.88 36.25
C ASP A 515 17.57 30.31 34.94
N GLN A 516 17.87 29.36 34.04
CA GLN A 516 18.58 29.64 32.78
C GLN A 516 17.65 29.79 31.58
N PHE A 517 16.45 29.19 31.64
CA PHE A 517 15.51 29.15 30.51
C PHE A 517 14.17 29.79 30.89
N ALA A 518 13.46 30.29 29.89
CA ALA A 518 12.12 30.85 30.05
C ALA A 518 11.19 30.30 28.97
N ALA A 519 10.07 29.68 29.35
CA ALA A 519 9.00 29.40 28.41
C ALA A 519 8.27 30.70 28.03
N VAL A 520 8.17 30.98 26.73
CA VAL A 520 7.49 32.19 26.24
C VAL A 520 6.41 31.78 25.25
N ALA A 521 5.15 31.83 25.67
CA ALA A 521 4.01 31.74 24.76
C ALA A 521 3.98 32.99 23.88
N LEU A 522 4.29 32.83 22.59
CA LEU A 522 4.45 33.92 21.63
C LEU A 522 3.23 34.00 20.71
N PRO A 523 2.28 34.92 20.96
CA PRO A 523 1.17 35.17 20.07
C PRO A 523 1.60 35.87 18.78
N SER A 524 0.84 35.68 17.70
CA SER A 524 1.01 36.50 16.50
C SER A 524 0.68 37.98 16.79
N PHE A 525 1.24 38.88 15.99
CA PHE A 525 0.87 40.30 16.06
C PHE A 525 -0.64 40.53 15.90
N SER A 526 -1.30 39.76 15.04
CA SER A 526 -2.76 39.80 14.87
C SER A 526 -3.51 39.47 16.16
N ARG A 527 -3.04 38.45 16.87
CA ARG A 527 -3.67 38.00 18.11
C ARG A 527 -3.48 39.01 19.23
N ILE A 528 -2.27 39.55 19.39
CA ILE A 528 -2.00 40.63 20.35
C ILE A 528 -2.90 41.84 20.06
N TYR A 529 -3.00 42.25 18.80
CA TYR A 529 -3.85 43.39 18.45
C TYR A 529 -5.33 43.14 18.77
N GLU A 530 -5.85 41.95 18.45
CA GLU A 530 -7.22 41.56 18.77
C GLU A 530 -7.49 41.58 20.28
N GLU A 531 -6.58 41.04 21.09
CA GLU A 531 -6.69 41.04 22.56
C GLU A 531 -6.63 42.46 23.14
N GLU A 532 -5.66 43.27 22.74
CA GLU A 532 -5.46 44.64 23.27
C GLU A 532 -6.55 45.63 22.82
N PHE A 533 -7.18 45.37 21.68
CA PHE A 533 -8.34 46.11 21.20
C PHE A 533 -9.64 45.69 21.90
N GLY A 534 -9.77 44.41 22.31
CA GLY A 534 -10.97 43.85 22.93
C GLY A 534 -11.88 43.07 21.97
N GLY A 535 -11.31 42.42 20.95
CA GLY A 535 -12.01 41.60 19.96
C GLY A 535 -12.09 42.24 18.57
N ARG A 536 -12.89 41.65 17.66
CA ARG A 536 -13.04 42.10 16.27
C ARG A 536 -14.27 42.98 16.02
N GLY A 537 -14.63 43.80 17.01
CA GLY A 537 -15.80 44.67 16.96
C GLY A 537 -15.61 45.92 16.10
N THR A 538 -16.58 46.83 16.15
CA THR A 538 -16.57 48.11 15.43
C THR A 538 -15.29 48.90 15.72
N GLY A 539 -14.59 49.32 14.65
CA GLY A 539 -13.33 50.05 14.73
C GLY A 539 -12.06 49.18 14.76
N TYR A 540 -12.18 47.85 14.78
CA TYR A 540 -11.03 46.97 14.61
C TYR A 540 -10.48 47.07 13.17
N ILE A 541 -9.21 47.47 13.02
CA ILE A 541 -8.60 47.68 11.70
C ILE A 541 -8.17 46.33 11.11
N SER A 542 -8.89 45.85 10.10
CA SER A 542 -8.47 44.67 9.33
C SER A 542 -7.30 44.97 8.37
N HIS A 543 -6.66 43.94 7.81
CA HIS A 543 -5.65 44.15 6.75
C HIS A 543 -6.23 44.88 5.53
N THR A 544 -7.45 44.50 5.15
CA THR A 544 -8.26 45.15 4.12
C THR A 544 -8.52 46.62 4.43
N GLU A 545 -8.93 46.95 5.66
CA GLU A 545 -9.25 48.32 6.04
C GLU A 545 -8.01 49.22 6.11
N ALA A 546 -6.89 48.69 6.62
CA ALA A 546 -5.60 49.38 6.57
C ALA A 546 -5.20 49.72 5.11
N ALA A 547 -5.34 48.75 4.21
CA ALA A 547 -5.04 48.93 2.79
C ALA A 547 -5.99 49.92 2.10
N ARG A 548 -7.31 49.85 2.36
CA ARG A 548 -8.31 50.83 1.87
C ARG A 548 -8.00 52.25 2.35
N SER A 549 -7.49 52.37 3.57
CA SER A 549 -7.08 53.65 4.18
C SER A 549 -5.71 54.14 3.68
N GLY A 550 -5.11 53.48 2.69
CA GLY A 550 -3.85 53.89 2.06
C GLY A 550 -2.59 53.52 2.84
N PHE A 551 -2.68 52.66 3.86
CA PHE A 551 -1.52 52.23 4.64
C PHE A 551 -0.84 51.00 4.06
N SER A 552 0.49 50.99 4.09
CA SER A 552 1.30 49.87 3.58
C SER A 552 1.27 48.64 4.49
N SER A 553 0.93 48.83 5.77
CA SER A 553 0.82 47.76 6.76
C SER A 553 -0.26 48.08 7.78
N ARG A 554 -0.84 47.03 8.38
CA ARG A 554 -1.77 47.20 9.51
C ARG A 554 -1.06 47.81 10.73
N PHE A 555 0.23 47.51 10.92
CA PHE A 555 1.02 48.09 12.00
C PHE A 555 1.07 49.63 11.89
N ASP A 556 1.33 50.17 10.69
CA ASP A 556 1.35 51.62 10.46
C ASP A 556 -0.04 52.24 10.64
N ALA A 557 -1.08 51.57 10.16
CA ALA A 557 -2.47 52.01 10.31
C ALA A 557 -2.84 52.12 11.80
N ILE A 558 -2.56 51.10 12.59
CA ILE A 558 -2.80 51.12 14.05
C ILE A 558 -1.96 52.22 14.70
N GLY A 559 -0.69 52.37 14.30
CA GLY A 559 0.20 53.39 14.86
C GLY A 559 -0.32 54.82 14.65
N LYS A 560 -0.89 55.13 13.47
CA LYS A 560 -1.43 56.46 13.18
C LYS A 560 -2.87 56.66 13.64
N LEU A 561 -3.75 55.67 13.40
CA LEU A 561 -5.20 55.81 13.64
C LEU A 561 -5.62 55.38 15.06
N GLN A 562 -4.84 54.53 15.72
CA GLN A 562 -5.14 53.98 17.06
C GLN A 562 -3.92 54.05 18.00
N PRO A 563 -3.34 55.24 18.24
CA PRO A 563 -2.08 55.38 18.99
C PRO A 563 -2.17 54.82 20.41
N ARG A 564 -3.34 54.91 21.07
CA ARG A 564 -3.57 54.32 22.41
C ARG A 564 -3.46 52.80 22.40
N ILE A 565 -3.94 52.13 21.35
CA ILE A 565 -3.84 50.68 21.22
C ILE A 565 -2.41 50.27 20.87
N MET A 566 -1.72 51.05 20.01
CA MET A 566 -0.31 50.83 19.73
C MET A 566 0.57 50.89 20.99
N GLU A 567 0.28 51.81 21.91
CA GLU A 567 1.01 51.88 23.19
C GLU A 567 0.74 50.65 24.08
N ARG A 568 -0.49 50.12 24.09
CA ARG A 568 -0.78 48.84 24.77
C ARG A 568 -0.01 47.67 24.15
N ILE A 569 0.02 47.60 22.82
CA ILE A 569 0.82 46.61 22.08
C ILE A 569 2.31 46.73 22.45
N ARG A 570 2.86 47.95 22.48
CA ARG A 570 4.27 48.20 22.89
C ARG A 570 4.52 47.68 24.29
N LYS A 571 3.64 47.96 25.25
CA LYS A 571 3.72 47.44 26.63
C LYS A 571 3.65 45.92 26.68
N ARG A 572 2.80 45.29 25.85
CA ARG A 572 2.69 43.83 25.75
C ARG A 572 3.99 43.21 25.25
N TYR A 573 4.63 43.77 24.23
CA TYR A 573 5.94 43.31 23.75
C TYR A 573 7.06 43.55 24.78
N ALA A 574 7.04 44.66 25.50
CA ALA A 574 7.97 44.90 26.60
C ALA A 574 7.80 43.85 27.73
N ALA A 575 6.57 43.47 28.06
CA ALA A 575 6.28 42.41 29.02
C ALA A 575 6.75 41.02 28.52
N LEU A 576 6.56 40.71 27.23
CA LEU A 576 7.09 39.48 26.63
C LEU A 576 8.63 39.42 26.70
N HIS A 577 9.31 40.54 26.43
CA HIS A 577 10.76 40.64 26.56
C HIS A 577 11.21 40.47 28.02
N GLY A 578 10.58 41.19 28.94
CA GLY A 578 10.87 41.10 30.37
C GLY A 578 10.65 39.69 30.95
N ALA A 579 9.73 38.91 30.38
CA ALA A 579 9.48 37.53 30.80
C ALA A 579 10.72 36.62 30.64
N HIS A 580 11.63 36.92 29.71
CA HIS A 580 12.83 36.13 29.46
C HIS A 580 14.13 36.94 29.57
N GLU A 581 14.08 38.17 30.08
CA GLU A 581 15.28 38.98 30.30
C GLU A 581 16.23 38.29 31.29
N GLY A 582 17.52 38.21 30.95
CA GLY A 582 18.53 37.47 31.72
C GLY A 582 18.47 35.94 31.58
N ARG A 583 17.52 35.39 30.81
CA ARG A 583 17.36 33.95 30.53
C ARG A 583 17.35 33.66 29.03
N HIS A 584 17.51 32.39 28.66
CA HIS A 584 17.38 31.94 27.27
C HIS A 584 15.91 31.63 26.94
N PRO A 585 15.30 32.32 25.96
CA PRO A 585 13.90 32.09 25.61
C PRO A 585 13.72 30.80 24.80
N ILE A 586 12.67 30.06 25.15
CA ILE A 586 12.10 29.00 24.32
C ILE A 586 10.69 29.43 23.95
N PHE A 587 10.47 29.70 22.66
CA PHE A 587 9.20 30.23 22.17
C PHE A 587 8.22 29.12 21.86
N PHE A 588 6.99 29.25 22.36
CA PHE A 588 5.87 28.38 22.03
C PHE A 588 4.85 29.17 21.23
N THR A 589 4.54 28.74 20.01
CA THR A 589 3.70 29.53 19.10
C THR A 589 2.86 28.65 18.18
N VAL A 590 2.12 29.28 17.26
CA VAL A 590 1.32 28.62 16.25
C VAL A 590 2.04 28.49 14.91
N HIS A 591 1.66 27.50 14.10
CA HIS A 591 2.29 27.22 12.80
C HIS A 591 2.47 28.47 11.90
N PRO A 592 1.48 29.36 11.70
CA PRO A 592 1.68 30.51 10.82
C PRO A 592 2.81 31.45 11.24
N VAL A 593 3.06 31.59 12.55
CA VAL A 593 4.16 32.41 13.08
C VAL A 593 5.50 31.75 12.75
N ALA A 594 5.63 30.45 13.02
CA ALA A 594 6.85 29.71 12.72
C ALA A 594 7.17 29.64 11.21
N GLN A 595 6.16 29.39 10.39
CA GLN A 595 6.29 29.30 8.92
C GLN A 595 6.71 30.63 8.28
N SER A 596 6.39 31.75 8.91
CA SER A 596 6.77 33.07 8.43
C SER A 596 8.07 33.59 9.04
N TRP A 597 8.67 32.88 10.01
CA TRP A 597 9.80 33.42 10.76
C TRP A 597 11.01 33.79 9.90
N GLY A 598 11.33 32.96 8.90
CA GLY A 598 12.47 33.15 8.00
C GLY A 598 12.24 34.13 6.86
N SER A 599 10.98 34.35 6.45
CA SER A 599 10.62 35.20 5.31
C SER A 599 10.57 36.71 5.63
N GLY A 600 10.85 37.07 6.88
CA GLY A 600 11.02 38.46 7.32
C GLY A 600 9.78 39.31 7.62
N PRO A 601 8.67 38.81 8.19
CA PRO A 601 7.70 39.67 8.84
C PRO A 601 8.35 40.44 9.99
N ASP A 602 7.96 41.70 10.15
CA ASP A 602 8.46 42.59 11.20
C ASP A 602 8.10 42.12 12.61
N SER A 603 7.21 41.14 12.75
CA SER A 603 6.71 40.66 14.04
C SER A 603 7.81 40.15 14.97
N ARG A 604 8.86 39.50 14.44
CA ARG A 604 10.00 39.09 15.28
C ARG A 604 10.90 40.25 15.70
N LEU A 605 10.90 41.34 14.93
CA LEU A 605 11.62 42.57 15.29
C LEU A 605 10.97 43.28 16.46
N LEU A 606 9.65 43.11 16.64
CA LEU A 606 8.89 43.65 17.76
C LEU A 606 9.32 43.07 19.11
N LEU A 607 10.05 41.94 19.14
CA LEU A 607 10.59 41.36 20.37
C LEU A 607 11.83 42.10 20.89
N SER A 608 12.50 42.89 20.04
CA SER A 608 13.70 43.63 20.44
C SER A 608 13.33 45.02 20.97
N PRO A 609 13.77 45.40 22.18
CA PRO A 609 13.61 46.77 22.69
C PRO A 609 14.23 47.82 21.74
N THR A 610 15.32 47.45 21.06
CA THR A 610 16.02 48.31 20.09
C THR A 610 15.12 48.77 18.94
N PHE A 611 14.18 47.92 18.50
CA PHE A 611 13.18 48.28 17.48
C PHE A 611 12.21 49.37 17.95
N TRP A 612 11.79 49.31 19.22
CA TRP A 612 10.85 50.25 19.82
C TRP A 612 11.48 51.59 20.22
N ASN A 613 12.77 51.56 20.58
CA ASN A 613 13.49 52.73 21.06
C ASN A 613 14.08 53.59 19.93
N ASN A 614 14.23 53.03 18.72
CA ASN A 614 14.87 53.71 17.58
C ASN A 614 13.95 53.78 16.34
N PRO A 615 12.78 54.44 16.41
CA PRO A 615 11.77 54.42 15.34
C PRO A 615 12.28 54.99 14.00
N SER A 616 13.16 55.99 14.02
CA SER A 616 13.74 56.61 12.82
C SER A 616 14.83 55.75 12.14
N GLN A 617 15.39 54.76 12.84
CA GLN A 617 16.50 53.91 12.35
C GLN A 617 16.06 52.46 12.07
N ARG A 618 14.76 52.15 12.10
CA ARG A 618 14.25 50.78 11.91
C ARG A 618 14.74 50.13 10.62
N ALA A 619 14.81 50.90 9.52
CA ALA A 619 15.27 50.38 8.23
C ALA A 619 16.76 49.96 8.28
N SER A 620 17.63 50.76 8.89
CA SER A 620 19.06 50.45 9.03
C SER A 620 19.34 49.34 10.04
N LEU A 621 18.54 49.23 11.10
CA LEU A 621 18.69 48.21 12.15
C LEU A 621 18.12 46.84 11.75
N ARG A 622 17.26 46.79 10.72
CA ARG A 622 16.53 45.59 10.31
C ARG A 622 17.42 44.36 10.16
N ALA A 623 18.53 44.47 9.42
CA ALA A 623 19.39 43.33 9.13
C ALA A 623 20.02 42.75 10.41
N GLY A 624 20.50 43.60 11.33
CA GLY A 624 21.05 43.16 12.61
C GLY A 624 20.00 42.50 13.51
N LEU A 625 18.81 43.09 13.61
CA LEU A 625 17.70 42.54 14.40
C LEU A 625 17.18 41.21 13.83
N MET A 626 17.25 41.04 12.49
CA MET A 626 16.91 39.78 11.83
C MET A 626 17.92 38.67 12.16
N GLU A 627 19.20 38.99 12.32
CA GLU A 627 20.22 38.01 12.72
C GLU A 627 20.13 37.70 14.22
N GLU A 628 19.89 38.71 15.06
CA GLU A 628 19.69 38.54 16.52
C GLU A 628 18.51 37.62 16.84
N SER A 629 17.42 37.73 16.07
CA SER A 629 16.20 36.93 16.23
C SER A 629 16.19 35.62 15.42
N ARG A 630 17.34 35.21 14.88
CA ARG A 630 17.44 33.98 14.08
C ARG A 630 17.28 32.75 14.96
N LEU A 631 16.47 31.80 14.50
CA LEU A 631 16.28 30.53 15.21
C LEU A 631 17.42 29.56 14.92
N GLY A 632 17.93 28.95 15.98
CA GLY A 632 18.81 27.80 15.89
C GLY A 632 18.04 26.54 15.58
N PHE A 633 16.93 26.34 16.30
CA PHE A 633 16.15 25.12 16.19
C PHE A 633 14.64 25.41 16.22
N LEU A 634 13.93 24.90 15.23
CA LEU A 634 12.47 24.93 15.15
C LEU A 634 11.93 23.51 15.23
N ILE A 635 11.00 23.27 16.14
CA ILE A 635 10.19 22.06 16.20
C ILE A 635 8.79 22.43 15.72
N HIS A 636 8.30 21.74 14.69
CA HIS A 636 6.98 21.95 14.12
C HIS A 636 6.14 20.69 14.33
N ASP A 637 5.17 20.75 15.25
CA ASP A 637 4.36 19.60 15.66
C ASP A 637 3.08 19.48 14.83
N GLU A 638 2.66 18.27 14.47
CA GLU A 638 1.42 17.98 13.72
C GLU A 638 1.31 18.73 12.37
N ILE A 639 2.30 18.57 11.49
CA ILE A 639 2.27 19.22 10.16
C ILE A 639 1.09 18.75 9.31
N ASP A 640 0.53 19.66 8.50
CA ASP A 640 -0.54 19.38 7.55
C ASP A 640 -0.11 19.59 6.08
N ALA A 641 -0.94 19.10 5.15
CA ALA A 641 -0.66 19.16 3.72
C ALA A 641 -0.44 20.60 3.20
N LYS A 642 -1.24 21.57 3.66
CA LYS A 642 -1.12 22.99 3.24
C LYS A 642 0.19 23.65 3.71
N SER A 643 0.84 23.07 4.71
CA SER A 643 2.17 23.50 5.15
C SER A 643 3.26 23.00 4.21
N ILE A 644 3.02 21.95 3.43
CA ILE A 644 4.00 21.33 2.54
C ILE A 644 3.84 21.84 1.10
N VAL A 645 2.61 21.97 0.61
CA VAL A 645 2.32 22.29 -0.80
C VAL A 645 1.25 23.39 -0.91
N ASP A 646 1.51 24.37 -1.77
CA ASP A 646 0.50 25.29 -2.26
C ASP A 646 -0.27 24.60 -3.40
N LEU A 647 -1.60 24.62 -3.34
CA LEU A 647 -2.48 23.94 -4.30
C LEU A 647 -3.62 24.88 -4.69
N HIS A 648 -3.69 25.23 -5.98
CA HIS A 648 -4.73 26.10 -6.51
C HIS A 648 -5.27 25.59 -7.87
N PRO A 649 -6.55 25.80 -8.20
CA PRO A 649 -7.03 25.58 -9.55
C PRO A 649 -6.23 26.43 -10.56
N ALA A 650 -5.93 25.89 -11.74
CA ALA A 650 -5.13 26.59 -12.75
C ALA A 650 -5.79 27.89 -13.22
N GLU A 651 -7.12 27.91 -13.33
CA GLU A 651 -7.90 29.12 -13.63
C GLU A 651 -7.72 30.23 -12.60
N THR A 652 -7.57 29.87 -11.31
CA THR A 652 -7.32 30.82 -10.23
C THR A 652 -5.95 31.45 -10.39
N VAL A 653 -4.92 30.63 -10.66
CA VAL A 653 -3.55 31.13 -10.88
C VAL A 653 -3.47 31.99 -12.13
N ALA A 654 -4.14 31.60 -13.21
CA ALA A 654 -4.21 32.39 -14.45
C ALA A 654 -4.90 33.74 -14.23
N ALA A 655 -6.03 33.78 -13.50
CA ALA A 655 -6.74 35.01 -13.20
C ALA A 655 -5.89 35.99 -12.37
N ILE A 656 -5.18 35.50 -11.35
CA ILE A 656 -4.27 36.32 -10.55
C ILE A 656 -3.05 36.76 -11.38
N SER A 657 -2.49 35.89 -12.22
CA SER A 657 -1.37 36.25 -13.10
C SER A 657 -1.78 37.36 -14.06
N ALA A 658 -2.96 37.26 -14.67
CA ALA A 658 -3.52 38.32 -15.52
C ALA A 658 -3.72 39.64 -14.76
N LEU A 659 -4.22 39.60 -13.52
CA LEU A 659 -4.33 40.77 -12.65
C LEU A 659 -2.95 41.42 -12.43
N THR A 660 -1.96 40.62 -12.02
CA THR A 660 -0.62 41.12 -11.69
C THR A 660 0.07 41.75 -12.88
N ASN A 661 -0.09 41.17 -14.07
CA ASN A 661 0.45 41.68 -15.32
C ASN A 661 -0.26 42.98 -15.76
N ALA A 662 -1.60 43.01 -15.72
CA ALA A 662 -2.37 44.18 -16.10
C ALA A 662 -2.16 45.37 -15.15
N ALA A 663 -2.01 45.09 -13.84
CA ALA A 663 -1.75 46.10 -12.83
C ALA A 663 -0.25 46.46 -12.68
N GLY A 664 0.64 45.73 -13.36
CA GLY A 664 2.09 45.96 -13.28
C GLY A 664 2.65 45.75 -11.87
N TRP A 665 2.18 44.72 -11.16
CA TRP A 665 2.69 44.42 -9.81
C TRP A 665 4.17 44.08 -9.85
N THR A 666 4.94 44.75 -9.01
CA THR A 666 6.37 44.50 -8.81
C THR A 666 6.66 44.31 -7.31
N SER A 667 7.91 43.98 -6.98
CA SER A 667 8.38 43.95 -5.60
C SER A 667 8.30 45.33 -4.90
N LYS A 668 8.15 46.42 -5.66
CA LYS A 668 8.02 47.79 -5.14
C LYS A 668 6.56 48.24 -4.99
N THR A 669 5.59 47.50 -5.56
CA THR A 669 4.17 47.85 -5.47
C THR A 669 3.68 47.69 -4.03
N THR A 670 3.06 48.74 -3.47
CA THR A 670 2.63 48.71 -2.07
C THR A 670 1.46 47.75 -1.87
N LYS A 671 1.31 47.19 -0.66
CA LYS A 671 0.15 46.33 -0.34
C LYS A 671 -1.18 47.07 -0.52
N ALA A 672 -1.23 48.37 -0.27
CA ALA A 672 -2.42 49.19 -0.49
C ALA A 672 -2.81 49.25 -1.97
N ASP A 673 -1.84 49.44 -2.86
CA ASP A 673 -2.08 49.47 -4.31
C ASP A 673 -2.55 48.08 -4.80
N LYS A 674 -1.84 47.02 -4.39
CA LYS A 674 -2.24 45.64 -4.69
C LYS A 674 -3.67 45.33 -4.24
N PHE A 675 -4.05 45.81 -3.06
CA PHE A 675 -5.40 45.61 -2.53
C PHE A 675 -6.47 46.34 -3.34
N ARG A 676 -6.23 47.59 -3.76
CA ARG A 676 -7.17 48.31 -4.63
C ARG A 676 -7.37 47.61 -5.98
N ASP A 677 -6.29 47.13 -6.59
CA ASP A 677 -6.37 46.38 -7.85
C ASP A 677 -7.15 45.07 -7.67
N HIS A 678 -6.89 44.37 -6.57
CA HIS A 678 -7.60 43.14 -6.19
C HIS A 678 -9.09 43.38 -5.97
N GLU A 679 -9.49 44.39 -5.18
CA GLU A 679 -10.91 44.72 -4.97
C GLU A 679 -11.61 45.09 -6.27
N ARG A 680 -10.96 45.89 -7.13
CA ARG A 680 -11.53 46.30 -8.41
C ARG A 680 -11.84 45.08 -9.28
N LEU A 681 -10.95 44.10 -9.32
CA LEU A 681 -11.16 42.87 -10.11
C LEU A 681 -12.19 41.95 -9.44
N MET A 682 -12.01 41.64 -8.15
CA MET A 682 -12.88 40.70 -7.45
C MET A 682 -14.31 41.21 -7.31
N GLY A 683 -14.51 42.53 -7.27
CA GLY A 683 -15.85 43.14 -7.30
C GLY A 683 -16.58 42.99 -8.64
N GLN A 684 -15.89 42.59 -9.71
CA GLN A 684 -16.46 42.36 -11.05
C GLN A 684 -16.71 40.86 -11.34
N LEU A 685 -16.17 39.96 -10.50
CA LEU A 685 -16.27 38.52 -10.70
C LEU A 685 -17.42 37.90 -9.88
N PRO A 686 -18.01 36.77 -10.35
CA PRO A 686 -18.97 36.01 -9.54
C PRO A 686 -18.32 35.53 -8.24
N HIS A 687 -19.12 35.39 -7.17
CA HIS A 687 -18.62 34.95 -5.86
C HIS A 687 -17.92 33.58 -5.89
N SER A 688 -18.29 32.70 -6.83
CA SER A 688 -17.64 31.40 -7.05
C SER A 688 -16.19 31.49 -7.54
N GLN A 689 -15.77 32.64 -8.08
CA GLN A 689 -14.41 32.92 -8.56
C GLN A 689 -13.63 33.86 -7.61
N PHE A 690 -14.19 34.14 -6.43
CA PHE A 690 -13.57 35.04 -5.47
C PHE A 690 -12.31 34.39 -4.87
N VAL A 691 -11.18 35.11 -4.96
CA VAL A 691 -9.91 34.72 -4.37
C VAL A 691 -9.61 35.67 -3.21
N PRO A 692 -9.37 35.17 -1.98
CA PRO A 692 -8.96 36.03 -0.87
C PRO A 692 -7.66 36.81 -1.19
N PHE A 693 -7.58 38.07 -0.75
CA PHE A 693 -6.44 38.94 -1.05
C PHE A 693 -5.08 38.35 -0.68
N GLU A 694 -4.99 37.68 0.47
CA GLU A 694 -3.75 37.06 0.93
C GLU A 694 -3.32 35.87 0.05
N ASP A 695 -4.29 35.10 -0.48
CA ASP A 695 -3.99 34.01 -1.42
C ASP A 695 -3.60 34.58 -2.79
N ALA A 696 -4.24 35.65 -3.24
CA ALA A 696 -3.84 36.38 -4.46
C ALA A 696 -2.41 36.92 -4.34
N CYS A 697 -2.04 37.53 -3.21
CA CYS A 697 -0.66 37.97 -2.97
C CYS A 697 0.33 36.81 -2.98
N ARG A 698 -0.02 35.69 -2.32
CA ARG A 698 0.83 34.49 -2.29
C ARG A 698 1.06 33.91 -3.68
N ILE A 699 0.01 33.84 -4.50
CA ILE A 699 0.10 33.39 -5.90
C ILE A 699 0.96 34.34 -6.73
N ALA A 700 0.76 35.65 -6.57
CA ALA A 700 1.51 36.70 -7.30
C ALA A 700 3.00 36.76 -6.98
N GLU A 701 3.42 36.28 -5.81
CA GLU A 701 4.84 36.22 -5.42
C GLU A 701 5.59 35.05 -6.08
N VAL A 702 4.87 34.14 -6.73
CA VAL A 702 5.42 32.96 -7.40
C VAL A 702 5.61 33.25 -8.89
N ARG A 703 6.75 32.85 -9.46
CA ARG A 703 6.92 32.92 -10.92
C ARG A 703 6.08 31.83 -11.57
N GLU A 704 5.55 32.12 -12.75
CA GLU A 704 4.72 31.16 -13.50
C GLU A 704 5.43 29.82 -13.73
N THR A 705 6.76 29.85 -13.95
CA THR A 705 7.60 28.65 -14.13
C THR A 705 7.78 27.80 -12.89
N ASP A 706 7.45 28.31 -11.70
CA ASP A 706 7.64 27.60 -10.43
C ASP A 706 6.40 26.76 -10.05
N TRP A 707 5.35 26.79 -10.87
CA TRP A 707 4.14 25.98 -10.70
C TRP A 707 4.22 24.68 -11.52
N ASP A 708 3.97 23.56 -10.86
CA ASP A 708 3.67 22.29 -11.53
C ASP A 708 2.20 22.30 -11.96
N VAL A 709 1.94 22.34 -13.27
CA VAL A 709 0.57 22.29 -13.82
C VAL A 709 0.19 20.84 -14.13
N ILE A 710 -0.86 20.34 -13.48
CA ILE A 710 -1.27 18.94 -13.56
C ILE A 710 -2.75 18.81 -13.87
N ALA A 711 -3.08 17.94 -14.81
CA ALA A 711 -4.45 17.48 -15.04
C ALA A 711 -4.79 16.37 -14.02
N ALA A 712 -5.83 16.59 -13.22
CA ALA A 712 -6.30 15.61 -12.25
C ALA A 712 -7.51 14.84 -12.81
N HIS A 713 -7.40 13.50 -12.84
CA HIS A 713 -8.53 12.61 -13.13
C HIS A 713 -8.99 11.89 -11.85
N PRO A 714 -10.29 11.57 -11.71
CA PRO A 714 -10.75 10.77 -10.59
C PRO A 714 -10.09 9.38 -10.59
N ALA A 715 -9.27 9.07 -9.59
CA ALA A 715 -8.63 7.77 -9.44
C ALA A 715 -9.59 6.64 -9.01
N GLY A 716 -10.90 6.93 -8.93
CA GLY A 716 -11.93 5.95 -8.56
C GLY A 716 -11.82 5.41 -7.13
N GLU A 717 -11.18 6.13 -6.20
CA GLU A 717 -10.86 5.62 -4.85
C GLU A 717 -12.08 5.16 -4.04
N TYR A 718 -13.24 5.80 -4.25
CA TYR A 718 -14.50 5.41 -3.59
C TYR A 718 -15.35 4.41 -4.38
N GLY A 719 -14.84 3.87 -5.50
CA GLY A 719 -15.52 2.91 -6.38
C GLY A 719 -16.79 3.45 -7.05
N PRO A 720 -17.49 2.68 -7.88
CA PRO A 720 -18.77 3.09 -8.47
C PRO A 720 -19.92 3.05 -7.44
N ARG A 721 -20.97 3.86 -7.64
CA ARG A 721 -22.21 3.72 -6.85
C ARG A 721 -22.96 2.45 -7.29
N SER A 722 -23.38 1.63 -6.33
CA SER A 722 -24.14 0.39 -6.56
C SER A 722 -25.53 0.56 -7.20
N ASN A 723 -25.98 1.80 -7.44
CA ASN A 723 -27.36 2.13 -7.76
C ASN A 723 -27.54 2.71 -9.16
N GLY A 724 -26.52 2.67 -10.04
CA GLY A 724 -26.61 3.16 -11.43
C GLY A 724 -26.66 4.69 -11.59
N PHE A 725 -26.73 5.46 -10.51
CA PHE A 725 -26.55 6.92 -10.56
C PHE A 725 -25.10 7.27 -10.83
N GLY A 726 -24.86 8.28 -11.69
CA GLY A 726 -23.54 8.86 -11.92
C GLY A 726 -22.82 9.15 -10.60
N ASN A 727 -21.55 8.74 -10.52
CA ASN A 727 -20.75 9.01 -9.34
C ASN A 727 -20.51 10.52 -9.27
N ILE A 728 -20.91 11.14 -8.16
CA ILE A 728 -20.70 12.59 -7.93
C ILE A 728 -19.22 13.01 -8.01
N TYR A 729 -18.30 12.04 -7.91
CA TYR A 729 -16.86 12.23 -8.04
C TYR A 729 -16.33 11.97 -9.47
N ASP A 730 -17.11 11.32 -10.35
CA ASP A 730 -16.75 11.07 -11.76
C ASP A 730 -17.32 12.16 -12.69
N GLN A 731 -18.16 13.05 -12.15
CA GLN A 731 -18.72 14.21 -12.88
C GLN A 731 -17.81 15.44 -12.85
N ALA A 732 -16.64 15.36 -12.21
CA ALA A 732 -15.65 16.43 -12.30
C ALA A 732 -14.93 16.28 -13.65
N GLU A 733 -15.22 17.21 -14.58
CA GLU A 733 -14.41 17.41 -15.79
C GLU A 733 -12.92 17.48 -15.43
N GLU A 734 -12.04 17.17 -16.38
CA GLU A 734 -10.60 17.28 -16.22
C GLU A 734 -10.22 18.69 -15.71
N ARG A 735 -9.94 18.78 -14.40
CA ARG A 735 -9.55 20.04 -13.75
C ARG A 735 -8.04 20.11 -13.73
N HIS A 736 -7.52 21.23 -14.23
CA HIS A 736 -6.11 21.56 -14.15
C HIS A 736 -5.81 22.25 -12.83
N TRP A 737 -4.71 21.85 -12.19
CA TRP A 737 -4.26 22.36 -10.91
C TRP A 737 -2.82 22.84 -11.01
N CYS A 738 -2.50 23.92 -10.30
CA CYS A 738 -1.14 24.39 -10.10
C CYS A 738 -0.69 24.01 -8.69
N LEU A 739 0.43 23.33 -8.59
CA LEU A 739 1.03 22.87 -7.33
C LEU A 739 2.45 23.40 -7.18
N ARG A 740 2.85 23.71 -5.94
CA ARG A 740 4.23 24.09 -5.62
C ARG A 740 4.61 23.68 -4.20
N ALA A 741 5.75 23.03 -4.05
CA ALA A 741 6.33 22.75 -2.73
C ALA A 741 6.73 24.05 -1.99
N ARG A 742 6.40 24.16 -0.70
CA ARG A 742 6.72 25.32 0.12
C ARG A 742 8.10 25.17 0.76
N ASN A 743 8.90 26.23 0.73
CA ASN A 743 10.30 26.20 1.20
C ASN A 743 10.51 26.80 2.61
N TRP A 744 9.44 27.14 3.35
CA TRP A 744 9.56 27.85 4.62
C TRP A 744 10.42 27.11 5.66
N ALA A 745 10.35 25.77 5.69
CA ALA A 745 11.04 24.96 6.69
C ALA A 745 12.57 25.06 6.59
N ASN A 746 13.09 25.29 5.39
CA ASN A 746 14.53 25.45 5.14
C ASN A 746 15.07 26.84 5.53
N ILE A 747 14.19 27.83 5.67
CA ILE A 747 14.59 29.22 5.95
C ILE A 747 14.18 29.70 7.36
N ALA A 748 13.25 29.01 8.03
CA ALA A 748 12.72 29.44 9.32
C ALA A 748 13.76 29.38 10.46
N ALA A 749 14.62 28.36 10.45
CA ALA A 749 15.66 28.13 11.45
C ALA A 749 16.92 27.53 10.81
N HIS A 750 18.03 27.49 11.56
CA HIS A 750 19.20 26.71 11.16
C HIS A 750 18.81 25.23 11.01
N LYS A 751 18.14 24.64 12.01
CA LYS A 751 17.63 23.28 11.98
C LYS A 751 16.10 23.28 12.18
N THR A 752 15.37 22.50 11.39
CA THR A 752 13.93 22.30 11.56
C THR A 752 13.61 20.82 11.71
N LEU A 753 12.89 20.45 12.78
CA LEU A 753 12.35 19.12 12.99
C LEU A 753 10.83 19.16 12.90
N ILE A 754 10.29 18.43 11.94
CA ILE A 754 8.85 18.31 11.69
C ILE A 754 8.36 17.01 12.30
N LEU A 755 7.28 17.07 13.08
CA LEU A 755 6.66 15.90 13.69
C LEU A 755 5.29 15.64 13.07
N THR A 756 5.00 14.37 12.83
CA THR A 756 3.66 13.94 12.40
C THR A 756 3.36 12.51 12.83
N THR A 757 2.11 12.11 12.68
CA THR A 757 1.66 10.71 12.74
C THR A 757 1.08 10.24 11.42
N GLU A 758 1.05 11.11 10.42
CA GLU A 758 0.20 10.98 9.25
C GLU A 758 1.01 10.53 8.03
N ALA A 759 0.43 9.65 7.23
CA ALA A 759 1.05 9.14 6.01
C ALA A 759 0.93 10.15 4.84
N VAL A 760 -0.13 10.96 4.80
CA VAL A 760 -0.31 11.96 3.73
C VAL A 760 0.81 13.00 3.75
N PRO A 761 1.15 13.68 4.86
CA PRO A 761 2.27 14.62 4.91
C PRO A 761 3.61 13.98 4.54
N VAL A 762 3.85 12.72 4.92
CA VAL A 762 5.05 11.97 4.52
C VAL A 762 5.13 11.86 2.99
N ALA A 763 4.07 11.40 2.32
CA ALA A 763 4.05 11.26 0.87
C ALA A 763 4.25 12.60 0.13
N LEU A 764 3.72 13.70 0.67
CA LEU A 764 3.93 15.03 0.11
C LEU A 764 5.37 15.51 0.31
N ALA A 765 5.97 15.23 1.46
CA ALA A 765 7.37 15.57 1.75
C ALA A 765 8.34 14.78 0.85
N GLU A 766 8.08 13.49 0.61
CA GLU A 766 8.85 12.65 -0.32
C GLU A 766 8.86 13.26 -1.73
N ARG A 767 7.71 13.74 -2.21
CA ARG A 767 7.59 14.39 -3.52
C ARG A 767 8.25 15.77 -3.57
N ALA A 768 8.19 16.53 -2.47
CA ALA A 768 8.81 17.84 -2.37
C ALA A 768 10.36 17.74 -2.43
N GLY A 769 10.95 16.63 -1.99
CA GLY A 769 12.34 16.26 -2.23
C GLY A 769 13.40 17.06 -1.45
N LEU A 770 13.02 17.69 -0.34
CA LEU A 770 13.91 18.58 0.42
C LEU A 770 14.15 18.14 1.88
N TRP A 771 13.49 17.09 2.35
CA TRP A 771 13.45 16.71 3.77
C TRP A 771 14.01 15.31 3.98
N ASP A 772 14.74 15.13 5.08
CA ASP A 772 15.18 13.82 5.54
C ASP A 772 14.04 13.16 6.32
N ILE A 773 13.50 12.05 5.82
CA ILE A 773 12.28 11.43 6.36
C ILE A 773 12.62 10.17 7.15
N THR A 774 12.10 10.08 8.37
CA THR A 774 12.12 8.88 9.22
C THR A 774 10.71 8.52 9.62
N THR A 775 10.28 7.30 9.30
CA THR A 775 8.94 6.78 9.62
C THR A 775 9.04 5.55 10.52
N LEU A 776 8.50 5.69 11.73
CA LEU A 776 8.57 4.70 12.78
C LEU A 776 7.22 4.01 12.95
N ASP A 777 7.25 2.70 13.13
CA ASP A 777 6.08 1.90 13.48
C ASP A 777 6.40 0.89 14.58
N THR A 778 5.37 0.25 15.13
CA THR A 778 5.50 -0.60 16.34
C THR A 778 4.89 -1.97 16.11
N PRO A 779 5.47 -2.79 15.20
CA PRO A 779 4.87 -4.05 14.78
C PRO A 779 4.79 -5.09 15.90
N LEU A 780 5.64 -4.97 16.93
CA LEU A 780 5.70 -5.90 18.06
C LEU A 780 4.74 -5.54 19.20
N ILE A 781 4.11 -4.37 19.17
CA ILE A 781 3.10 -3.95 20.15
C ILE A 781 1.72 -4.30 19.62
N GLU A 782 0.92 -4.99 20.45
CA GLU A 782 -0.45 -5.35 20.08
C GLU A 782 -1.29 -4.13 19.65
N LYS A 783 -2.21 -4.36 18.71
CA LYS A 783 -3.16 -3.35 18.23
C LYS A 783 -4.36 -3.30 19.17
N ASP A 784 -4.64 -2.11 19.69
CA ASP A 784 -5.90 -1.86 20.38
C ASP A 784 -7.05 -1.94 19.36
N ARG A 785 -8.22 -2.37 19.84
CA ARG A 785 -9.40 -2.60 19.00
C ARG A 785 -10.29 -1.37 18.98
N VAL A 786 -10.79 -1.03 17.79
CA VAL A 786 -11.81 0.01 17.57
C VAL A 786 -13.08 -0.69 17.12
N GLU A 787 -14.14 -0.55 17.91
CA GLU A 787 -15.45 -1.07 17.53
C GLU A 787 -15.99 -0.25 16.36
N THR A 788 -16.28 -0.89 15.23
CA THR A 788 -16.63 -0.18 14.00
C THR A 788 -18.04 -0.54 13.55
N HIS A 789 -18.83 0.48 13.24
CA HIS A 789 -20.22 0.39 12.75
C HIS A 789 -20.33 0.98 11.34
N PRO A 790 -20.20 0.14 10.29
CA PRO A 790 -20.35 0.60 8.92
C PRO A 790 -21.83 0.80 8.54
N MET A 791 -22.26 2.05 8.36
CA MET A 791 -23.66 2.43 8.15
C MET A 791 -23.88 3.06 6.76
N ARG A 792 -24.93 2.65 6.04
CA ARG A 792 -25.32 3.29 4.77
C ARG A 792 -26.02 4.63 4.96
N SER A 793 -26.70 4.80 6.10
CA SER A 793 -27.45 6.00 6.46
C SER A 793 -26.55 7.16 6.88
N LEU A 794 -25.31 6.88 7.30
CA LEU A 794 -24.38 7.90 7.77
C LEU A 794 -23.91 8.79 6.60
N LYS A 795 -24.41 10.02 6.59
CA LYS A 795 -24.08 11.08 5.65
C LYS A 795 -23.80 12.35 6.43
N SER A 796 -23.11 13.32 5.82
CA SER A 796 -22.78 14.58 6.49
C SER A 796 -24.02 15.35 7.01
N SER A 797 -25.21 15.12 6.46
CA SER A 797 -26.48 15.71 6.93
C SER A 797 -27.13 14.96 8.11
N THR A 798 -26.82 13.68 8.30
CA THR A 798 -27.42 12.80 9.32
C THR A 798 -26.42 12.41 10.41
N THR A 799 -25.19 12.94 10.36
CA THR A 799 -24.10 12.55 11.28
C THR A 799 -24.42 12.98 12.71
N ALA A 800 -24.91 14.20 12.93
CA ALA A 800 -25.27 14.70 14.26
C ALA A 800 -26.42 13.89 14.89
N GLU A 801 -27.42 13.51 14.10
CA GLU A 801 -28.55 12.67 14.55
C GLU A 801 -28.06 11.31 15.05
N HIS A 802 -27.22 10.63 14.26
CA HIS A 802 -26.66 9.32 14.65
C HIS A 802 -25.80 9.39 15.92
N VAL A 803 -25.04 10.47 16.10
CA VAL A 803 -24.24 10.67 17.32
C VAL A 803 -25.15 10.94 18.52
N ALA A 804 -26.20 11.75 18.36
CA ALA A 804 -27.16 12.04 19.42
C ALA A 804 -27.91 10.78 19.89
N ASP A 805 -28.33 9.92 18.95
CA ASP A 805 -28.95 8.63 19.26
C ASP A 805 -28.02 7.75 20.12
N TRP A 806 -26.74 7.65 19.73
CA TRP A 806 -25.74 6.89 20.48
C TRP A 806 -25.42 7.48 21.84
N ALA A 807 -25.31 8.81 21.91
CA ALA A 807 -25.05 9.52 23.15
C ALA A 807 -26.17 9.25 24.17
N LYS A 808 -27.42 9.28 23.71
CA LYS A 808 -28.59 8.94 24.54
C LYS A 808 -28.55 7.49 25.04
N GLU A 809 -28.29 6.51 24.16
CA GLU A 809 -28.17 5.10 24.57
C GLU A 809 -27.04 4.89 25.60
N THR A 810 -25.95 5.65 25.46
CA THR A 810 -24.77 5.53 26.35
C THR A 810 -25.00 6.23 27.69
N GLU A 811 -25.70 7.37 27.69
CA GLU A 811 -26.13 8.10 28.89
C GLU A 811 -27.12 7.26 29.71
N GLU A 812 -28.07 6.57 29.06
CA GLU A 812 -28.98 5.61 29.70
C GLU A 812 -28.21 4.43 30.37
N ALA A 813 -27.02 4.11 29.88
CA ALA A 813 -26.11 3.12 30.47
C ALA A 813 -25.15 3.71 31.52
N GLY A 814 -25.30 4.98 31.88
CA GLY A 814 -24.50 5.68 32.91
C GLY A 814 -23.07 6.02 32.47
N ARG A 815 -22.82 6.15 31.17
CA ARG A 815 -21.50 6.50 30.61
C ARG A 815 -21.59 7.81 29.82
N GLU A 816 -20.57 8.64 29.95
CA GLU A 816 -20.43 9.88 29.18
C GLU A 816 -19.56 9.63 27.94
N LEU A 817 -19.97 10.16 26.79
CA LEU A 817 -19.36 9.88 25.50
C LEU A 817 -18.99 11.17 24.78
N PHE A 818 -17.75 11.25 24.32
CA PHE A 818 -17.22 12.41 23.61
C PHE A 818 -17.19 12.15 22.10
N ALA A 819 -17.75 13.07 21.30
CA ALA A 819 -17.84 12.89 19.86
C ALA A 819 -16.71 13.60 19.09
N ILE A 820 -16.13 12.90 18.11
CA ILE A 820 -15.17 13.45 17.16
C ILE A 820 -15.69 13.25 15.73
N GLY A 821 -15.97 14.35 15.05
CA GLY A 821 -16.57 14.32 13.72
C GLY A 821 -16.74 15.70 13.10
N ASN A 822 -16.76 15.74 11.77
CA ASN A 822 -17.10 16.97 11.06
C ASN A 822 -18.62 17.21 11.10
N LYS A 823 -19.04 18.48 11.16
CA LYS A 823 -20.46 18.91 11.25
C LYS A 823 -21.20 18.46 12.51
N LEU A 824 -20.51 18.45 13.64
CA LEU A 824 -21.08 18.16 14.97
C LEU A 824 -21.26 19.42 15.84
N GLU A 825 -21.23 20.61 15.25
CA GLU A 825 -21.25 21.90 15.96
C GLU A 825 -22.50 22.11 16.84
N ALA A 826 -23.58 21.39 16.58
CA ALA A 826 -24.81 21.44 17.37
C ALA A 826 -24.76 20.59 18.66
N LEU A 827 -23.69 19.83 18.89
CA LEU A 827 -23.53 18.96 20.06
C LEU A 827 -22.53 19.57 21.06
N GLU A 828 -22.87 19.53 22.35
CA GLU A 828 -22.08 20.14 23.42
C GLU A 828 -20.74 19.43 23.66
N ASN A 829 -20.76 18.08 23.66
CA ASN A 829 -19.58 17.23 23.86
C ASN A 829 -18.98 16.74 22.53
N ALA A 830 -18.74 17.66 21.59
CA ALA A 830 -18.21 17.31 20.27
C ALA A 830 -17.06 18.21 19.79
N ARG A 831 -16.14 17.63 19.01
CA ARG A 831 -15.08 18.35 18.30
C ARG A 831 -14.93 17.85 16.86
N SER A 832 -14.43 18.73 16.00
CA SER A 832 -13.94 18.31 14.67
C SER A 832 -12.66 17.48 14.81
N HIS A 833 -12.31 16.69 13.78
CA HIS A 833 -11.03 15.97 13.78
C HIS A 833 -9.84 16.90 13.98
N ILE A 834 -9.88 18.08 13.34
CA ILE A 834 -8.82 19.10 13.44
C ILE A 834 -8.70 19.61 14.88
N ALA A 835 -9.81 19.93 15.54
CA ALA A 835 -9.80 20.43 16.91
C ALA A 835 -9.42 19.36 17.94
N ALA A 836 -9.62 18.08 17.63
CA ALA A 836 -9.18 16.97 18.48
C ALA A 836 -7.67 16.67 18.36
N LYS A 837 -7.01 17.11 17.28
CA LYS A 837 -5.54 16.97 17.13
C LYS A 837 -4.82 17.76 18.23
N GLY A 838 -3.72 17.21 18.73
CA GLY A 838 -2.97 17.77 19.86
C GLY A 838 -3.62 17.74 21.26
N SER A 839 -4.95 17.61 21.39
CA SER A 839 -5.64 17.73 22.69
C SER A 839 -5.38 16.56 23.67
N ASN A 840 -5.07 16.88 24.92
CA ASN A 840 -4.92 15.90 26.01
C ASN A 840 -6.21 15.64 26.81
N GLU A 841 -7.24 16.46 26.65
CA GLU A 841 -8.51 16.37 27.41
C GLU A 841 -9.34 15.12 27.08
N LEU A 842 -8.95 14.39 26.03
CA LEU A 842 -9.62 13.19 25.53
C LEU A 842 -9.04 11.90 26.11
N ILE A 843 -7.93 11.99 26.88
CA ILE A 843 -7.29 10.83 27.50
C ILE A 843 -8.24 10.22 28.53
N GLY A 844 -8.43 8.90 28.45
CA GLY A 844 -9.30 8.15 29.36
C GLY A 844 -10.81 8.30 29.12
N LYS A 845 -11.23 9.12 28.15
CA LYS A 845 -12.65 9.27 27.80
C LYS A 845 -13.11 8.20 26.81
N ASP A 846 -14.38 7.84 26.90
CA ASP A 846 -15.06 7.07 25.85
C ASP A 846 -15.32 7.98 24.64
N ILE A 847 -14.95 7.51 23.45
CA ILE A 847 -15.01 8.32 22.23
C ILE A 847 -15.88 7.66 21.18
N ILE A 848 -16.76 8.45 20.56
CA ILE A 848 -17.38 8.12 19.28
C ILE A 848 -16.76 8.95 18.17
N GLN A 849 -16.26 8.28 17.14
CA GLN A 849 -15.71 8.89 15.94
C GLN A 849 -16.68 8.71 14.79
N THR A 850 -16.89 9.74 13.97
CA THR A 850 -17.68 9.63 12.73
C THR A 850 -16.85 9.87 11.48
N MET A 851 -16.99 9.02 10.46
CA MET A 851 -16.30 9.12 9.17
C MET A 851 -17.29 9.13 8.00
N THR A 852 -17.31 10.21 7.23
CA THR A 852 -18.10 10.35 5.99
C THR A 852 -17.19 10.56 4.78
N LEU A 853 -17.70 10.28 3.58
CA LEU A 853 -17.01 10.59 2.33
C LEU A 853 -16.70 12.10 2.24
N MET A 854 -15.56 12.45 1.62
CA MET A 854 -15.16 13.84 1.36
C MET A 854 -16.17 14.58 0.47
N THR A 855 -16.21 15.90 0.55
CA THR A 855 -16.96 16.70 -0.45
C THR A 855 -16.32 16.55 -1.83
N PRO A 856 -17.04 16.80 -2.94
CA PRO A 856 -16.44 16.75 -4.28
C PRO A 856 -15.21 17.63 -4.44
N ASP A 857 -15.22 18.84 -3.87
CA ASP A 857 -14.09 19.76 -3.96
C ASP A 857 -12.89 19.31 -3.11
N GLU A 858 -13.13 18.77 -1.92
CA GLU A 858 -12.06 18.19 -1.10
C GLU A 858 -11.46 16.97 -1.81
N TYR A 859 -12.30 16.09 -2.34
CA TYR A 859 -11.83 14.93 -3.11
C TYR A 859 -11.01 15.34 -4.32
N ALA A 860 -11.45 16.36 -5.08
CA ALA A 860 -10.72 16.88 -6.24
C ALA A 860 -9.32 17.40 -5.87
N ARG A 861 -9.18 18.05 -4.70
CA ARG A 861 -7.87 18.46 -4.18
C ARG A 861 -6.96 17.25 -3.93
N TYR A 862 -7.47 16.19 -3.31
CA TYR A 862 -6.69 14.96 -3.11
C TYR A 862 -6.39 14.22 -4.43
N GLN A 863 -7.23 14.33 -5.46
CA GLN A 863 -6.92 13.81 -6.79
C GLN A 863 -5.78 14.59 -7.45
N ALA A 864 -5.72 15.91 -7.28
CA ALA A 864 -4.59 16.72 -7.72
C ALA A 864 -3.29 16.32 -6.99
N LEU A 865 -3.36 16.09 -5.67
CA LEU A 865 -2.21 15.61 -4.89
C LEU A 865 -1.78 14.19 -5.32
N ASN A 866 -2.72 13.30 -5.61
CA ASN A 866 -2.44 11.97 -6.16
C ASN A 866 -1.65 12.09 -7.46
N ALA A 867 -2.13 12.91 -8.40
CA ALA A 867 -1.47 13.11 -9.68
C ALA A 867 -0.06 13.73 -9.51
N TRP A 868 0.10 14.68 -8.58
CA TRP A 868 1.41 15.31 -8.29
C TRP A 868 2.43 14.35 -7.67
N THR A 869 1.96 13.44 -6.82
CA THR A 869 2.80 12.45 -6.11
C THR A 869 2.97 11.14 -6.88
N GLY A 870 2.21 10.92 -7.97
CA GLY A 870 2.17 9.64 -8.69
C GLY A 870 1.42 8.53 -7.95
N ARG A 871 0.51 8.88 -7.04
CA ARG A 871 -0.28 7.97 -6.21
C ARG A 871 -1.74 7.88 -6.66
N GLY A 872 -2.50 6.97 -6.06
CA GLY A 872 -3.94 6.77 -6.30
C GLY A 872 -4.73 6.43 -5.03
N ASP A 873 -4.24 6.87 -3.88
CA ASP A 873 -4.73 6.45 -2.57
C ASP A 873 -4.71 7.56 -1.49
N LEU A 874 -4.30 8.80 -1.81
CA LEU A 874 -4.16 9.86 -0.81
C LEU A 874 -5.48 10.26 -0.16
N ALA A 875 -6.61 10.22 -0.89
CA ALA A 875 -7.91 10.55 -0.29
C ALA A 875 -8.30 9.49 0.77
N ARG A 876 -8.06 8.21 0.47
CA ARG A 876 -8.28 7.12 1.44
C ARG A 876 -7.27 7.15 2.58
N LEU A 877 -5.99 7.43 2.31
CA LEU A 877 -4.96 7.57 3.35
C LEU A 877 -5.31 8.69 4.33
N LYS A 878 -5.89 9.80 3.87
CA LYS A 878 -6.36 10.86 4.76
C LYS A 878 -7.38 10.38 5.79
N HIS A 879 -8.29 9.47 5.41
CA HIS A 879 -9.23 8.88 6.38
C HIS A 879 -8.52 7.94 7.37
N ILE A 880 -7.51 7.19 6.90
CA ILE A 880 -6.69 6.36 7.79
C ILE A 880 -5.93 7.24 8.81
N ASP A 881 -5.39 8.37 8.35
CA ASP A 881 -4.71 9.35 9.20
C ASP A 881 -5.68 9.91 10.26
N ASP A 882 -6.91 10.28 9.88
CA ASP A 882 -7.93 10.76 10.82
C ASP A 882 -8.36 9.67 11.83
N ILE A 883 -8.49 8.41 11.41
CA ILE A 883 -8.76 7.28 12.30
C ILE A 883 -7.61 7.08 13.29
N ASN A 884 -6.37 7.05 12.82
CA ASN A 884 -5.19 6.86 13.67
C ASN A 884 -5.03 8.01 14.68
N GLN A 885 -5.24 9.25 14.23
CA GLN A 885 -5.24 10.46 15.06
C GLN A 885 -6.31 10.37 16.15
N SER A 886 -7.58 10.15 15.79
CA SER A 886 -8.69 10.14 16.75
C SER A 886 -8.63 8.95 17.71
N ALA A 887 -8.34 7.74 17.23
CA ALA A 887 -8.22 6.57 18.10
C ALA A 887 -7.03 6.69 19.07
N GLY A 888 -5.93 7.31 18.66
CA GLY A 888 -4.77 7.51 19.53
C GLY A 888 -4.95 8.55 20.64
N ARG A 889 -6.10 9.22 20.74
CA ARG A 889 -6.40 10.16 21.82
C ARG A 889 -6.81 9.47 23.10
N ASN A 890 -7.50 8.33 23.02
CA ASN A 890 -7.88 7.52 24.18
C ASN A 890 -7.32 6.09 24.17
N LEU A 891 -6.95 5.54 23.02
CA LEU A 891 -6.31 4.23 22.89
C LEU A 891 -4.78 4.33 22.70
N GLY A 892 -4.11 3.20 22.45
CA GLY A 892 -2.71 3.17 22.10
C GLY A 892 -1.81 3.55 23.27
N PHE A 893 -0.81 4.40 23.00
CA PHE A 893 0.16 4.84 24.00
C PHE A 893 -0.44 5.67 25.13
N ARG A 894 -1.64 6.23 24.94
CA ARG A 894 -2.34 7.03 25.95
C ARG A 894 -3.34 6.23 26.78
N ALA A 895 -3.60 4.96 26.44
CA ALA A 895 -4.52 4.13 27.21
C ALA A 895 -3.95 3.82 28.60
N THR A 896 -4.75 4.04 29.64
CA THR A 896 -4.36 3.80 31.02
C THR A 896 -3.96 2.33 31.25
N HIS A 897 -2.89 2.13 32.03
CA HIS A 897 -2.43 0.80 32.46
C HIS A 897 -3.18 0.30 33.69
N THR A 898 -3.80 1.21 34.43
CA THR A 898 -4.52 0.97 35.67
C THR A 898 -5.95 1.50 35.53
N GLY A 899 -6.95 0.65 35.76
CA GLY A 899 -8.37 0.97 35.62
C GLY A 899 -9.01 0.42 34.34
N PRO A 900 -10.32 0.65 34.15
CA PRO A 900 -11.03 0.19 32.96
C PRO A 900 -10.52 0.91 31.71
N LYS A 901 -10.25 0.15 30.64
CA LYS A 901 -9.81 0.72 29.36
C LYS A 901 -10.93 1.56 28.75
N PRO A 902 -10.64 2.78 28.25
CA PRO A 902 -11.63 3.55 27.51
C PRO A 902 -12.03 2.82 26.22
N SER A 903 -13.27 3.02 25.79
CA SER A 903 -13.80 2.48 24.55
C SER A 903 -13.70 3.50 23.41
N HIS A 904 -13.52 3.00 22.19
CA HIS A 904 -13.51 3.82 20.99
C HIS A 904 -14.42 3.18 19.94
N THR A 905 -15.44 3.93 19.55
CA THR A 905 -16.46 3.49 18.59
C THR A 905 -16.38 4.32 17.32
N LEU A 906 -16.22 3.68 16.17
CA LEU A 906 -16.15 4.31 14.86
C LEU A 906 -17.45 4.10 14.09
N LEU A 907 -18.22 5.16 13.90
CA LEU A 907 -19.33 5.20 12.94
C LEU A 907 -18.77 5.61 11.58
N ILE A 908 -18.88 4.74 10.58
CA ILE A 908 -18.29 4.99 9.27
C ILE A 908 -19.29 4.72 8.17
N ASN A 909 -19.29 5.55 7.12
CA ASN A 909 -20.11 5.26 5.96
C ASN A 909 -19.69 3.90 5.37
N ARG A 910 -20.65 2.99 5.11
CA ARG A 910 -20.34 1.63 4.64
C ARG A 910 -19.46 1.61 3.39
N ARG A 911 -19.75 2.48 2.41
CA ARG A 911 -18.96 2.57 1.17
C ARG A 911 -17.54 3.05 1.44
N LEU A 912 -17.38 4.02 2.35
CA LEU A 912 -16.06 4.47 2.76
C LEU A 912 -15.28 3.33 3.43
N PHE A 913 -15.88 2.62 4.39
CA PHE A 913 -15.25 1.47 5.05
C PHE A 913 -14.75 0.42 4.05
N ASP A 914 -15.61 0.00 3.12
CA ASP A 914 -15.25 -0.98 2.09
C ASP A 914 -14.08 -0.48 1.21
N SER A 915 -14.00 0.84 0.94
CA SER A 915 -12.91 1.44 0.15
C SER A 915 -11.57 1.53 0.89
N LEU A 916 -11.58 1.57 2.23
CA LEU A 916 -10.37 1.68 3.06
C LEU A 916 -9.67 0.33 3.31
N VAL A 917 -10.38 -0.80 3.12
CA VAL A 917 -9.85 -2.15 3.35
C VAL A 917 -8.44 -2.39 2.76
N PRO A 918 -8.13 -1.97 1.52
CA PRO A 918 -6.80 -2.17 0.95
C PRO A 918 -5.66 -1.46 1.71
N LEU A 919 -5.98 -0.46 2.53
CA LEU A 919 -5.01 0.37 3.25
C LEU A 919 -4.93 0.06 4.76
N PHE A 920 -5.56 -1.01 5.22
CA PHE A 920 -5.53 -1.36 6.66
C PHE A 920 -4.13 -1.66 7.20
N SER A 921 -3.13 -1.91 6.34
CA SER A 921 -1.73 -2.01 6.73
C SER A 921 -1.17 -0.69 7.31
N HIS A 922 -1.77 0.45 6.99
CA HIS A 922 -1.44 1.76 7.56
C HIS A 922 -2.14 2.04 8.90
N LEU A 923 -3.08 1.20 9.35
CA LEU A 923 -3.76 1.39 10.63
C LEU A 923 -2.91 0.89 11.78
N ARG A 924 -2.80 1.72 12.83
CA ARG A 924 -2.24 1.30 14.12
C ARG A 924 -3.22 0.45 14.93
N TYR A 925 -4.52 0.54 14.61
CA TYR A 925 -5.61 -0.08 15.36
C TYR A 925 -6.30 -1.18 14.55
N ASP A 926 -6.88 -2.16 15.25
CA ASP A 926 -7.69 -3.21 14.61
C ASP A 926 -9.16 -2.78 14.59
N LEU A 927 -9.71 -2.55 13.39
CA LEU A 927 -11.11 -2.22 13.19
C LEU A 927 -11.97 -3.49 13.25
N VAL A 928 -12.91 -3.55 14.20
CA VAL A 928 -13.80 -4.71 14.40
C VAL A 928 -15.21 -4.36 13.93
N ASP A 929 -15.68 -4.94 12.82
CA ASP A 929 -17.05 -4.71 12.30
C ASP A 929 -18.10 -5.33 13.24
N ALA A 930 -18.73 -4.50 14.08
CA ALA A 930 -19.78 -4.89 15.01
C ALA A 930 -21.07 -5.33 14.29
N THR A 931 -21.28 -4.88 13.06
CA THR A 931 -22.46 -5.24 12.25
C THR A 931 -22.31 -6.59 11.56
N ALA A 932 -21.14 -7.23 11.62
CA ALA A 932 -20.83 -8.44 10.89
C ALA A 932 -21.78 -9.61 11.19
N ALA A 933 -22.27 -9.77 12.43
CA ALA A 933 -23.23 -10.82 12.77
C ALA A 933 -24.62 -10.58 12.15
N GLN A 934 -25.09 -9.33 12.16
CA GLN A 934 -26.38 -8.94 11.59
C GLN A 934 -26.33 -8.93 10.06
N SER A 935 -25.22 -8.47 9.48
CA SER A 935 -24.91 -8.58 8.05
C SER A 935 -24.88 -10.06 7.60
N ARG A 936 -24.31 -10.96 8.43
CA ARG A 936 -24.35 -12.41 8.21
C ARG A 936 -25.77 -12.97 8.19
N LYS A 937 -26.63 -12.52 9.10
CA LYS A 937 -28.04 -12.93 9.20
C LYS A 937 -28.87 -12.40 8.01
N ASN A 938 -28.62 -11.16 7.59
CA ASN A 938 -29.33 -10.51 6.49
C ASN A 938 -28.93 -11.07 5.11
N ALA A 939 -27.65 -11.39 4.89
CA ALA A 939 -27.24 -12.00 3.63
C ALA A 939 -27.64 -13.48 3.53
N ARG A 940 -27.66 -14.23 4.66
CA ARG A 940 -28.33 -15.55 4.72
C ARG A 940 -29.81 -15.49 4.35
N LYS A 941 -30.56 -14.48 4.82
CA LYS A 941 -31.97 -14.27 4.44
C LYS A 941 -32.16 -13.89 2.96
N ARG A 942 -31.16 -13.34 2.29
CA ARG A 942 -31.20 -12.92 0.89
C ARG A 942 -30.53 -13.91 -0.08
N GLY A 943 -30.13 -15.08 0.39
CA GLY A 943 -29.41 -16.08 -0.43
C GLY A 943 -28.03 -15.63 -0.91
N GLN A 944 -27.47 -14.55 -0.34
CA GLN A 944 -26.14 -14.03 -0.69
C GLN A 944 -25.08 -14.60 0.26
N LYS A 945 -23.99 -15.15 -0.29
CA LYS A 945 -22.82 -15.56 0.50
C LYS A 945 -22.22 -14.33 1.17
N VAL A 946 -22.13 -14.37 2.50
CA VAL A 946 -21.54 -13.30 3.31
C VAL A 946 -20.02 -13.40 3.24
N LEU A 947 -19.33 -12.33 2.80
CA LEU A 947 -17.90 -12.18 3.01
C LEU A 947 -17.60 -12.14 4.52
N HIS A 948 -16.66 -12.96 4.97
CA HIS A 948 -16.11 -12.86 6.32
C HIS A 948 -15.44 -11.49 6.52
N PRO A 949 -15.64 -10.80 7.66
CA PRO A 949 -14.77 -9.72 8.05
C PRO A 949 -13.37 -10.29 8.34
N LEU A 950 -12.38 -9.63 7.75
CA LEU A 950 -10.97 -9.81 7.98
C LEU A 950 -10.67 -9.64 9.49
N LEU A 951 -10.51 -10.75 10.20
CA LEU A 951 -9.65 -10.79 11.37
C LEU A 951 -8.23 -10.94 10.82
N THR A 952 -7.33 -10.05 11.22
CA THR A 952 -5.91 -10.00 10.85
C THR A 952 -5.24 -11.37 10.99
N GLY A 953 -5.21 -12.13 9.88
CA GLY A 953 -4.86 -13.55 9.83
C GLY A 953 -3.41 -13.87 10.20
N GLY A 954 -2.52 -12.87 10.18
CA GLY A 954 -1.13 -13.03 10.62
C GLY A 954 -1.01 -13.39 12.10
N ASN A 955 -1.84 -12.80 12.97
CA ASN A 955 -1.66 -12.93 14.41
C ASN A 955 -2.13 -14.29 14.95
N ARG A 956 -3.14 -14.93 14.34
CA ARG A 956 -3.60 -16.27 14.78
C ARG A 956 -2.67 -17.40 14.32
N GLN A 957 -2.03 -17.28 13.16
CA GLN A 957 -1.06 -18.27 12.69
C GLN A 957 0.23 -18.17 13.50
N LEU A 958 0.70 -16.94 13.79
CA LEU A 958 1.84 -16.70 14.68
C LEU A 958 1.54 -17.02 16.14
N GLN A 959 0.33 -16.78 16.65
CA GLN A 959 -0.09 -17.26 17.98
C GLN A 959 -0.20 -18.77 18.03
N ARG A 960 -0.75 -19.44 17.01
CA ARG A 960 -0.80 -20.92 16.98
C ARG A 960 0.58 -21.55 16.88
N ILE A 961 1.50 -20.93 16.12
CA ILE A 961 2.89 -21.37 16.04
C ILE A 961 3.64 -21.04 17.34
N ARG A 962 3.42 -19.87 17.96
CA ARG A 962 3.99 -19.55 19.29
C ARG A 962 3.47 -20.50 20.36
N THR A 963 2.17 -20.80 20.37
CA THR A 963 1.57 -21.72 21.34
C THR A 963 2.15 -23.12 21.11
N ALA A 964 2.18 -23.60 19.87
CA ALA A 964 2.79 -24.88 19.52
C ALA A 964 4.30 -24.95 19.82
N LEU A 965 5.05 -23.85 19.70
CA LEU A 965 6.48 -23.78 20.05
C LEU A 965 6.71 -23.65 21.56
N THR A 966 5.77 -23.05 22.30
CA THR A 966 5.82 -22.97 23.77
C THR A 966 5.43 -24.32 24.38
N ASP A 967 4.49 -25.04 23.76
CA ASP A 967 4.10 -26.40 24.11
C ASP A 967 5.15 -27.46 23.71
N LEU A 968 6.12 -27.12 22.85
CA LEU A 968 7.27 -27.96 22.47
C LEU A 968 8.53 -27.66 23.29
N ALA A 969 8.56 -26.51 23.98
CA ALA A 969 9.65 -26.07 24.85
C ALA A 969 9.36 -26.31 26.35
N ALA A 970 8.10 -26.62 26.68
CA ALA A 970 7.68 -27.20 27.96
C ALA A 970 7.61 -28.72 27.84
#